data_AF-A0A2E0QTR3-F1
#
_entry.id   AF-A0A2E0QTR3-F1
#
_cell.length_a   1.000
_cell.length_b   1.000
_cell.length_c   1.000
_cell.angle_alpha   90.00
_cell.angle_beta   90.00
_cell.angle_gamma   90.00
#
_symmetry.space_group_name_H-M   'P 1'
#
loop_
_entity.id
_entity.type
_entity.pdbx_description
1 polymer ?
#
loop_
_entity_poly.entity_id
_entity_poly.type
_entity_poly.pdbx_seq_one_letter_code
_entity_poly.pdbx_strand_id
1 'polypeptide(L)'
;MVSKGTLGGALSAIVGLAASSVVAQNGDRDGHVMTPPPAEWVIPDAPVVNSEKALDTFEVEKGFEVELVAAEPMVHDPVALAFDGNGRMWVAEMQGYMPDIDGKKEDETYGRISILEDTNGDGKADKHTVFLEKYLLPRAVALVDADKSLLFADNESLYEAEILIDEEGNISAGEVTVVDEKYAEGGNPEHKPNGLIYGLDNWLYNAKSDLRYKKVNGEWIKEKTEDRGQWGIKQDNYGRLLTNTNSNLITVEEIPPGLKVRNTAYNFRTNVSSRVADQTVWPIRINPGVNRGYMEQTLTDDGYLAKPTAASGLAIYRGDQFPEEYEGNIFVPEPAGNLVKRLSVAAKENGFREVKSALEGSEFFASTDERSRIVDAFTAPDGTLYLLDFYRGIIQHQVYMTSFLRAQVEERKLDTPIGLGRIWRVKHKDGKELAEAPRMEEETSVELVAYLAHPNGWWRDTAQRIIVERGGNEAVPALKNLVSESDNHLAKIHAVWTLEGLGELDAATLKTAFSDSNPRVVAEALRASESLAGTEKEDAAFSAIEGVSQKESLFVQRQLAGSLGLFGEKAMPMLVELVKKSEKDKLTLDLAVSGISNRELALFKELPEKHTLRVPLVETIVRRNTPETMKALLAELTTKDGYRAFAKSVVTMRQKSVAQELLTQMVASDTAPDIRSGIIDGMLQGGKDKKFKPMPVTELAMLKGVESLDGVSKDKLKKVAGLFDVGSGEEVNYLVSEDLKKQFKDGEAHYQRICMGCHQVHGNGQQFLAPPLVGSEWVHGSQKRLIALVMDGVSGPIEVLGKTYTVPEIQPLMPGLRINPEVTDEQLAAILTYVRNAWGNAAPPVSVEALKSYRESTEVRAPWPADELKKMK
;
A
#
# COMPACT_ATOMS: atom_id res chain seq x y z
N MET A 1 25.27 -23.10 -90.61
CA MET A 1 25.51 -21.67 -90.31
C MET A 1 25.01 -21.38 -88.91
N VAL A 2 25.91 -20.90 -88.02
CA VAL A 2 25.74 -19.88 -86.95
C VAL A 2 24.38 -19.85 -86.21
N SER A 3 24.21 -19.78 -84.89
CA SER A 3 25.05 -19.81 -83.68
C SER A 3 24.11 -19.92 -82.47
N LYS A 4 24.71 -20.19 -81.31
CA LYS A 4 24.18 -20.11 -79.94
C LYS A 4 23.13 -19.01 -79.69
N GLY A 5 22.08 -19.37 -78.96
CA GLY A 5 21.21 -18.49 -78.18
C GLY A 5 20.97 -19.11 -76.80
N THR A 6 21.42 -18.44 -75.74
CA THR A 6 21.31 -18.78 -74.32
C THR A 6 19.93 -18.39 -73.78
N LEU A 7 19.27 -19.32 -73.06
CA LEU A 7 18.12 -19.02 -72.19
C LEU A 7 18.62 -18.40 -70.88
N GLY A 8 18.06 -17.25 -70.51
CA GLY A 8 18.16 -16.66 -69.18
C GLY A 8 17.07 -17.24 -68.26
N GLY A 9 17.47 -17.79 -67.12
CA GLY A 9 16.61 -18.15 -66.00
C GLY A 9 16.68 -17.05 -64.93
N ALA A 10 15.53 -16.65 -64.43
CA ALA A 10 15.37 -15.61 -63.40
C ALA A 10 16.01 -16.02 -62.07
N LEU A 11 16.82 -15.12 -61.51
CA LEU A 11 17.32 -15.20 -60.14
C LEU A 11 16.18 -14.82 -59.17
N SER A 12 15.81 -15.76 -58.30
CA SER A 12 15.16 -15.42 -57.03
C SER A 12 16.19 -14.79 -56.10
N ALA A 13 16.03 -13.51 -55.80
CA ALA A 13 16.79 -12.84 -54.76
C ALA A 13 16.26 -13.29 -53.38
N ILE A 14 17.05 -14.13 -52.70
CA ILE A 14 16.95 -14.34 -51.27
C ILE A 14 17.33 -13.02 -50.60
N VAL A 15 16.34 -12.26 -50.12
CA VAL A 15 16.58 -11.16 -49.19
C VAL A 15 16.81 -11.81 -47.83
N GLY A 16 18.07 -11.84 -47.40
CA GLY A 16 18.44 -12.30 -46.07
C GLY A 16 17.77 -11.43 -45.01
N LEU A 17 17.02 -12.07 -44.11
CA LEU A 17 16.74 -11.53 -42.79
C LEU A 17 18.09 -11.21 -42.14
N ALA A 18 18.43 -9.93 -42.08
CA ALA A 18 19.49 -9.48 -41.20
C ALA A 18 19.07 -9.85 -39.78
N ALA A 19 19.74 -10.85 -39.19
CA ALA A 19 19.68 -11.08 -37.77
C ALA A 19 20.27 -9.84 -37.09
N SER A 20 19.41 -8.87 -36.77
CA SER A 20 19.72 -7.84 -35.79
C SER A 20 20.10 -8.56 -34.51
N SER A 21 21.36 -8.41 -34.10
CA SER A 21 21.84 -8.87 -32.80
C SER A 21 20.94 -8.26 -31.73
N VAL A 22 20.02 -9.07 -31.18
CA VAL A 22 19.11 -8.62 -30.12
C VAL A 22 19.96 -8.38 -28.89
N VAL A 23 20.23 -7.12 -28.59
CA VAL A 23 20.85 -6.71 -27.33
C VAL A 23 19.80 -6.96 -26.24
N ALA A 24 20.18 -7.71 -25.20
CA ALA A 24 19.30 -7.95 -24.05
C ALA A 24 18.73 -6.64 -23.50
N GLN A 25 17.43 -6.61 -23.23
CA GLN A 25 16.72 -5.44 -22.73
C GLN A 25 16.61 -5.46 -21.21
N ASN A 26 16.38 -4.30 -20.59
CA ASN A 26 16.25 -4.17 -19.13
C ASN A 26 15.14 -5.06 -18.53
N GLY A 27 14.06 -5.28 -19.29
CA GLY A 27 12.96 -6.14 -18.88
C GLY A 27 13.23 -7.63 -19.03
N ASP A 28 14.29 -8.04 -19.74
CA ASP A 28 14.60 -9.46 -19.94
C ASP A 28 15.00 -10.10 -18.59
N ARG A 29 14.50 -11.31 -18.33
CA ARG A 29 14.71 -12.02 -17.06
C ARG A 29 15.42 -13.35 -17.31
N ASP A 30 16.35 -13.70 -16.43
CA ASP A 30 17.05 -14.98 -16.49
C ASP A 30 16.07 -16.16 -16.49
N GLY A 31 16.27 -17.10 -17.41
CA GLY A 31 15.41 -18.28 -17.57
C GLY A 31 14.11 -18.03 -18.36
N HIS A 32 13.80 -16.79 -18.73
CA HIS A 32 12.69 -16.50 -19.64
C HIS A 32 13.15 -16.66 -21.10
N VAL A 33 12.32 -17.32 -21.91
CA VAL A 33 12.52 -17.41 -23.36
C VAL A 33 11.55 -16.44 -24.02
N MET A 34 12.09 -15.43 -24.71
CA MET A 34 11.33 -14.37 -25.39
C MET A 34 10.75 -14.88 -26.72
N THR A 35 9.92 -15.92 -26.65
CA THR A 35 9.32 -16.55 -27.83
C THR A 35 8.44 -15.55 -28.58
N PRO A 36 8.61 -15.38 -29.90
CA PRO A 36 7.74 -14.51 -30.68
C PRO A 36 6.30 -15.05 -30.71
N PRO A 37 5.30 -14.22 -31.03
CA PRO A 37 3.93 -14.70 -31.23
C PRO A 37 3.88 -15.82 -32.28
N PRO A 38 3.03 -16.86 -32.09
CA PRO A 38 2.78 -17.88 -33.10
C PRO A 38 2.41 -17.28 -34.47
N ALA A 39 2.92 -17.86 -35.55
CA ALA A 39 2.74 -17.33 -36.91
C ALA A 39 1.28 -17.42 -37.41
N GLU A 40 0.48 -18.30 -36.80
CA GLU A 40 -0.95 -18.47 -37.04
C GLU A 40 -1.81 -17.35 -36.44
N TRP A 41 -1.29 -16.57 -35.49
CA TRP A 41 -2.01 -15.43 -34.92
C TRP A 41 -2.07 -14.30 -35.94
N VAL A 42 -3.29 -13.96 -36.37
CA VAL A 42 -3.53 -12.79 -37.23
C VAL A 42 -3.65 -11.56 -36.34
N ILE A 43 -2.50 -10.99 -35.98
CA ILE A 43 -2.43 -9.79 -35.15
C ILE A 43 -2.92 -8.58 -35.97
N PRO A 44 -3.97 -7.85 -35.54
CA PRO A 44 -4.47 -6.70 -36.28
C PRO A 44 -3.47 -5.52 -36.30
N ASP A 45 -3.59 -4.66 -37.31
CA ASP A 45 -2.85 -3.39 -37.35
C ASP A 45 -3.23 -2.48 -36.16
N ALA A 46 -2.33 -1.59 -35.77
CA ALA A 46 -2.55 -0.61 -34.68
C ALA A 46 -2.49 0.85 -35.21
N PRO A 47 -3.39 1.24 -36.13
CA PRO A 47 -3.40 2.59 -36.68
C PRO A 47 -3.75 3.62 -35.61
N VAL A 48 -3.40 4.88 -35.87
CA VAL A 48 -3.95 5.99 -35.10
C VAL A 48 -5.37 6.26 -35.58
N VAL A 49 -6.36 5.96 -34.73
CA VAL A 49 -7.76 6.33 -34.90
C VAL A 49 -7.96 7.76 -34.37
N ASN A 50 -8.79 8.58 -35.00
CA ASN A 50 -9.14 9.90 -34.45
C ASN A 50 -10.31 9.79 -33.46
N SER A 51 -10.53 10.80 -32.64
CA SER A 51 -11.53 10.77 -31.58
C SER A 51 -12.97 10.54 -32.10
N GLU A 52 -13.33 11.12 -33.24
CA GLU A 52 -14.66 10.94 -33.85
C GLU A 52 -14.92 9.48 -34.29
N LYS A 53 -13.91 8.79 -34.83
CA LYS A 53 -14.03 7.39 -35.30
C LYS A 53 -13.75 6.35 -34.22
N ALA A 54 -13.20 6.75 -33.08
CA ALA A 54 -12.88 5.82 -32.01
C ALA A 54 -14.12 5.11 -31.45
N LEU A 55 -15.29 5.75 -31.50
CA LEU A 55 -16.55 5.11 -31.10
C LEU A 55 -16.87 3.85 -31.92
N ASP A 56 -16.44 3.79 -33.20
CA ASP A 56 -16.65 2.62 -34.06
C ASP A 56 -15.80 1.41 -33.64
N THR A 57 -14.79 1.61 -32.78
CA THR A 57 -13.89 0.55 -32.32
C THR A 57 -14.33 -0.06 -31.00
N PHE A 58 -15.33 0.53 -30.33
CA PHE A 58 -15.77 0.15 -28.99
C PHE A 58 -16.95 -0.81 -29.02
N GLU A 59 -16.89 -1.83 -28.18
CA GLU A 59 -18.04 -2.61 -27.74
C GLU A 59 -18.32 -2.30 -26.27
N VAL A 60 -19.57 -1.98 -25.95
CA VAL A 60 -20.02 -1.72 -24.59
C VAL A 60 -21.21 -2.59 -24.21
N GLU A 61 -21.38 -2.81 -22.91
CA GLU A 61 -22.50 -3.56 -22.35
C GLU A 61 -23.84 -3.03 -22.91
N LYS A 62 -24.73 -3.95 -23.26
CA LYS A 62 -26.03 -3.60 -23.83
C LYS A 62 -26.78 -2.68 -22.87
N GLY A 63 -27.32 -1.59 -23.41
CA GLY A 63 -28.02 -0.56 -22.63
C GLY A 63 -27.17 0.67 -22.36
N PHE A 64 -25.87 0.62 -22.64
CA PHE A 64 -24.97 1.77 -22.46
C PHE A 64 -24.62 2.46 -23.78
N GLU A 65 -24.20 3.71 -23.66
CA GLU A 65 -23.67 4.55 -24.73
C GLU A 65 -22.42 5.27 -24.24
N VAL A 66 -21.48 5.50 -25.16
CA VAL A 66 -20.23 6.23 -24.90
C VAL A 66 -20.28 7.55 -25.63
N GLU A 67 -19.95 8.63 -24.93
CA GLU A 67 -19.90 10.00 -25.45
C GLU A 67 -18.47 10.56 -25.27
N LEU A 68 -17.97 11.27 -26.27
CA LEU A 68 -16.69 11.98 -26.15
C LEU A 68 -16.89 13.26 -25.35
N VAL A 69 -16.16 13.42 -24.25
CA VAL A 69 -16.18 14.63 -23.41
C VAL A 69 -15.07 15.59 -23.81
N ALA A 70 -13.85 15.08 -23.93
CA ALA A 70 -12.68 15.86 -24.32
C ALA A 70 -11.68 14.99 -25.08
N ALA A 71 -10.97 15.59 -26.02
CA ALA A 71 -9.86 14.99 -26.76
C ALA A 71 -8.82 16.07 -27.06
N GLU A 72 -7.77 15.70 -27.77
CA GLU A 72 -6.76 16.61 -28.26
C GLU A 72 -7.39 17.71 -29.15
N PRO A 73 -6.92 18.96 -29.07
CA PRO A 73 -5.75 19.43 -28.31
C PRO A 73 -6.03 19.80 -26.83
N MET A 74 -7.25 19.57 -26.30
CA MET A 74 -7.62 20.02 -24.94
C MET A 74 -6.95 19.18 -23.84
N VAL A 75 -6.76 17.88 -24.07
CA VAL A 75 -6.18 16.95 -23.09
C VAL A 75 -5.23 15.98 -23.76
N HIS A 76 -4.05 15.74 -23.18
CA HIS A 76 -3.07 14.77 -23.65
C HIS A 76 -2.64 13.86 -22.49
N ASP A 77 -2.49 12.55 -22.74
CA ASP A 77 -1.94 11.59 -21.80
C ASP A 77 -2.58 11.67 -20.37
N PRO A 78 -3.92 11.70 -20.23
CA PRO A 78 -4.57 11.87 -18.94
C PRO A 78 -4.42 10.62 -18.06
N VAL A 79 -4.07 10.80 -16.79
CA VAL A 79 -3.82 9.69 -15.85
C VAL A 79 -4.59 9.79 -14.54
N ALA A 80 -5.03 10.99 -14.15
CA ALA A 80 -5.84 11.21 -12.95
C ALA A 80 -6.80 12.38 -13.17
N LEU A 81 -7.95 12.32 -12.50
CA LEU A 81 -9.01 13.32 -12.59
C LEU A 81 -9.65 13.57 -11.22
N ALA A 82 -9.99 14.83 -10.95
CA ALA A 82 -10.87 15.22 -9.86
C ALA A 82 -11.92 16.22 -10.36
N PHE A 83 -13.11 16.22 -9.76
CA PHE A 83 -14.13 17.24 -10.00
C PHE A 83 -14.20 18.17 -8.78
N ASP A 84 -14.25 19.48 -9.01
CA ASP A 84 -14.52 20.45 -7.94
C ASP A 84 -16.03 20.63 -7.69
N GLY A 85 -16.38 21.42 -6.69
CA GLY A 85 -17.75 21.71 -6.27
C GLY A 85 -18.63 22.35 -7.35
N ASN A 86 -18.04 22.87 -8.42
CA ASN A 86 -18.74 23.41 -9.59
C ASN A 86 -18.68 22.48 -10.82
N GLY A 87 -18.11 21.28 -10.68
CA GLY A 87 -18.12 20.23 -11.69
C GLY A 87 -17.04 20.38 -12.77
N ARG A 88 -16.08 21.29 -12.59
CA ARG A 88 -14.94 21.43 -13.51
C ARG A 88 -14.00 20.23 -13.33
N MET A 89 -13.42 19.74 -14.42
CA MET A 89 -12.51 18.59 -14.39
C MET A 89 -11.05 19.06 -14.26
N TRP A 90 -10.40 18.65 -13.18
CA TRP A 90 -8.98 18.86 -12.93
C TRP A 90 -8.21 17.61 -13.31
N VAL A 91 -7.37 17.69 -14.35
CA VAL A 91 -6.78 16.53 -15.02
C VAL A 91 -5.26 16.59 -14.95
N ALA A 92 -4.64 15.54 -14.41
CA ALA A 92 -3.20 15.35 -14.49
C ALA A 92 -2.82 14.70 -15.83
N GLU A 93 -1.93 15.36 -16.57
CA GLU A 93 -1.48 14.95 -17.90
C GLU A 93 -0.01 14.51 -17.83
N MET A 94 0.24 13.21 -17.97
CA MET A 94 1.56 12.59 -17.81
C MET A 94 2.34 12.54 -19.13
N GLN A 95 2.42 13.66 -19.83
CA GLN A 95 2.98 13.78 -21.19
C GLN A 95 4.41 13.24 -21.32
N GLY A 96 5.21 13.37 -20.25
CA GLY A 96 6.61 12.94 -20.21
C GLY A 96 6.84 11.44 -20.01
N TYR A 97 5.81 10.65 -19.71
CA TYR A 97 5.98 9.20 -19.51
C TYR A 97 6.41 8.55 -20.82
N MET A 98 7.45 7.70 -20.82
CA MET A 98 7.93 6.98 -22.01
C MET A 98 7.90 7.79 -23.32
N PRO A 99 8.69 8.90 -23.45
CA PRO A 99 8.67 9.75 -24.65
C PRO A 99 9.12 9.04 -25.92
N ASP A 100 9.89 7.96 -25.76
CA ASP A 100 10.20 6.97 -26.78
C ASP A 100 10.28 5.57 -26.15
N ILE A 101 10.52 4.56 -26.98
CA ILE A 101 10.65 3.16 -26.56
C ILE A 101 11.78 2.90 -25.54
N ASP A 102 12.78 3.79 -25.49
CA ASP A 102 13.91 3.70 -24.56
C ASP A 102 13.70 4.56 -23.30
N GLY A 103 12.57 5.27 -23.18
CA GLY A 103 12.31 6.21 -22.10
C GLY A 103 13.27 7.41 -22.06
N LYS A 104 13.90 7.77 -23.18
CA LYS A 104 14.86 8.88 -23.21
C LYS A 104 14.14 10.20 -22.95
N LYS A 105 14.80 11.08 -22.18
CA LYS A 105 14.30 12.41 -21.78
C LYS A 105 13.03 12.37 -20.93
N GLU A 106 12.66 11.23 -20.35
CA GLU A 106 11.53 11.15 -19.42
C GLU A 106 11.72 12.11 -18.24
N ASP A 107 12.97 12.28 -17.77
CA ASP A 107 13.39 13.19 -16.71
C ASP A 107 13.45 14.69 -17.10
N GLU A 108 13.32 14.99 -18.40
CA GLU A 108 13.36 16.36 -18.95
C GLU A 108 12.05 16.75 -19.66
N THR A 109 11.12 15.81 -19.82
CA THR A 109 9.82 16.03 -20.48
C THR A 109 8.75 16.20 -19.41
N TYR A 110 8.26 17.43 -19.27
CA TYR A 110 7.32 17.75 -18.22
C TYR A 110 5.86 17.53 -18.66
N GLY A 111 5.03 17.17 -17.69
CA GLY A 111 3.58 17.17 -17.81
C GLY A 111 2.95 18.48 -17.32
N ARG A 112 1.62 18.46 -17.19
CA ARG A 112 0.82 19.59 -16.72
C ARG A 112 -0.42 19.11 -15.95
N ILE A 113 -1.07 20.05 -15.29
CA ILE A 113 -2.42 19.89 -14.75
C ILE A 113 -3.31 20.91 -15.43
N SER A 114 -4.42 20.44 -15.99
CA SER A 114 -5.37 21.25 -16.74
C SER A 114 -6.75 21.24 -16.11
N ILE A 115 -7.51 22.30 -16.36
CA ILE A 115 -8.93 22.44 -16.01
C ILE A 115 -9.72 22.38 -17.32
N LEU A 116 -10.73 21.52 -17.38
CA LEU A 116 -11.65 21.38 -18.50
C LEU A 116 -13.07 21.69 -18.03
N GLU A 117 -13.76 22.53 -18.80
CA GLU A 117 -15.11 23.00 -18.47
C GLU A 117 -16.04 22.83 -19.67
N ASP A 118 -17.27 22.43 -19.39
CA ASP A 118 -18.41 22.52 -20.31
C ASP A 118 -19.19 23.78 -19.94
N THR A 119 -19.03 24.84 -20.73
CA THR A 119 -19.61 26.16 -20.41
C THR A 119 -21.02 26.34 -20.98
N ASN A 120 -21.46 25.42 -21.83
CA ASN A 120 -22.75 25.49 -22.51
C ASN A 120 -23.74 24.39 -22.09
N GLY A 121 -23.28 23.41 -21.32
CA GLY A 121 -24.09 22.33 -20.74
C GLY A 121 -24.46 21.22 -21.74
N ASP A 122 -23.78 21.10 -22.88
CA ASP A 122 -24.04 20.05 -23.87
C ASP A 122 -23.37 18.70 -23.55
N GLY A 123 -22.63 18.65 -22.45
CA GLY A 123 -21.91 17.50 -21.98
C GLY A 123 -20.47 17.39 -22.50
N LYS A 124 -19.99 18.35 -23.30
CA LYS A 124 -18.62 18.34 -23.85
C LYS A 124 -17.82 19.51 -23.30
N ALA A 125 -16.55 19.26 -23.02
CA ALA A 125 -15.67 20.36 -22.64
C ALA A 125 -15.46 21.29 -23.84
N ASP A 126 -15.63 22.60 -23.63
CA ASP A 126 -15.41 23.64 -24.63
C ASP A 126 -14.38 24.70 -24.18
N LYS A 127 -14.02 24.69 -22.90
CA LYS A 127 -12.98 25.57 -22.32
C LYS A 127 -11.86 24.72 -21.69
N HIS A 128 -10.63 25.15 -21.93
CA HIS A 128 -9.40 24.56 -21.40
C HIS A 128 -8.55 25.64 -20.75
N THR A 129 -8.08 25.37 -19.54
CA THR A 129 -7.13 26.23 -18.81
C THR A 129 -5.97 25.38 -18.32
N VAL A 130 -4.73 25.78 -18.63
CA VAL A 130 -3.54 25.15 -18.05
C VAL A 130 -3.32 25.78 -16.68
N PHE A 131 -3.51 24.99 -15.62
CA PHE A 131 -3.40 25.45 -14.24
C PHE A 131 -1.95 25.41 -13.73
N LEU A 132 -1.28 24.27 -13.92
CA LEU A 132 0.12 24.07 -13.58
C LEU A 132 0.86 23.42 -14.75
N GLU A 133 2.10 23.84 -14.99
CA GLU A 133 2.97 23.28 -16.01
C GLU A 133 4.37 23.02 -15.44
N LYS A 134 5.19 22.27 -16.19
CA LYS A 134 6.59 21.97 -15.83
C LYS A 134 6.76 21.08 -14.58
N TYR A 135 5.83 20.15 -14.37
CA TYR A 135 5.95 19.11 -13.33
C TYR A 135 6.29 17.76 -13.93
N LEU A 136 7.18 17.02 -13.28
CA LEU A 136 7.67 15.75 -13.80
C LEU A 136 6.66 14.64 -13.49
N LEU A 137 6.08 14.03 -14.51
CA LEU A 137 5.12 12.92 -14.40
C LEU A 137 4.01 13.12 -13.34
N PRO A 138 3.19 14.21 -13.43
CA PRO A 138 2.08 14.43 -12.52
C PRO A 138 1.11 13.25 -12.57
N ARG A 139 0.66 12.79 -11.40
CA ARG A 139 0.03 11.45 -11.27
C ARG A 139 -1.13 11.34 -10.29
N ALA A 140 -1.34 12.35 -9.46
CA ALA A 140 -2.46 12.38 -8.53
C ALA A 140 -2.90 13.82 -8.31
N VAL A 141 -4.21 14.02 -8.20
CA VAL A 141 -4.85 15.33 -7.95
C VAL A 141 -6.02 15.14 -7.00
N ALA A 142 -6.22 16.09 -6.09
CA ALA A 142 -7.38 16.21 -5.23
C ALA A 142 -7.60 17.68 -4.85
N LEU A 143 -8.85 18.13 -4.84
CA LEU A 143 -9.19 19.45 -4.35
C LEU A 143 -9.30 19.43 -2.82
N VAL A 144 -8.80 20.49 -2.19
CA VAL A 144 -8.75 20.67 -0.74
C VAL A 144 -9.04 22.14 -0.39
N ASP A 145 -9.13 22.46 0.91
CA ASP A 145 -9.45 23.81 1.41
C ASP A 145 -10.74 24.40 0.82
N ALA A 146 -11.77 23.58 0.67
CA ALA A 146 -13.05 23.93 0.04
C ALA A 146 -12.87 24.49 -1.38
N ASP A 147 -12.08 23.77 -2.19
CA ASP A 147 -11.75 24.06 -3.59
C ASP A 147 -10.92 25.32 -3.80
N LYS A 148 -10.25 25.80 -2.74
CA LYS A 148 -9.29 26.91 -2.82
C LYS A 148 -7.85 26.47 -3.03
N SER A 149 -7.59 25.18 -2.93
CA SER A 149 -6.26 24.60 -3.11
C SER A 149 -6.35 23.26 -3.87
N LEU A 150 -5.32 22.98 -4.67
CA LEU A 150 -5.11 21.70 -5.33
C LEU A 150 -3.96 20.96 -4.66
N LEU A 151 -4.25 19.81 -4.07
CA LEU A 151 -3.24 18.84 -3.65
C LEU A 151 -2.88 17.96 -4.85
N PHE A 152 -1.60 17.87 -5.21
CA PHE A 152 -1.15 17.04 -6.33
C PHE A 152 0.22 16.41 -6.08
N ALA A 153 0.46 15.28 -6.72
CA ALA A 153 1.75 14.59 -6.65
C ALA A 153 2.40 14.50 -8.03
N ASP A 154 3.72 14.67 -8.05
CA ASP A 154 4.56 14.48 -9.22
C ASP A 154 5.39 13.18 -9.08
N ASN A 155 6.51 13.08 -9.78
CA ASN A 155 7.39 11.93 -9.69
C ASN A 155 8.07 11.78 -8.33
N GLU A 156 8.26 12.81 -7.51
CA GLU A 156 9.04 12.71 -6.27
C GLU A 156 8.25 13.16 -5.03
N SER A 157 7.43 14.19 -5.14
CA SER A 157 6.87 14.89 -3.97
C SER A 157 5.36 15.12 -4.08
N LEU A 158 4.76 15.43 -2.92
CA LEU A 158 3.39 15.89 -2.77
C LEU A 158 3.40 17.40 -2.55
N TYR A 159 2.56 18.13 -3.27
CA TYR A 159 2.47 19.58 -3.28
C TYR A 159 1.05 20.06 -3.06
N GLU A 160 0.91 21.26 -2.52
CA GLU A 160 -0.34 22.00 -2.45
C GLU A 160 -0.18 23.32 -3.20
N ALA A 161 -1.04 23.56 -4.18
CA ALA A 161 -1.09 24.80 -4.96
C ALA A 161 -2.36 25.59 -4.64
N GLU A 162 -2.21 26.87 -4.31
CA GLU A 162 -3.34 27.79 -4.15
C GLU A 162 -4.07 27.99 -5.49
N ILE A 163 -5.39 28.09 -5.45
CA ILE A 163 -6.26 28.37 -6.58
C ILE A 163 -6.73 29.82 -6.46
N LEU A 164 -6.30 30.65 -7.42
CA LEU A 164 -6.69 32.05 -7.52
C LEU A 164 -7.76 32.21 -8.61
N ILE A 165 -8.81 32.96 -8.29
CA ILE A 165 -9.87 33.33 -9.23
C ILE A 165 -9.95 34.86 -9.29
N ASP A 166 -9.81 35.43 -10.49
CA ASP A 166 -9.92 36.88 -10.70
C ASP A 166 -11.38 37.37 -10.80
N GLU A 167 -11.58 38.69 -10.95
CA GLU A 167 -12.92 39.29 -11.04
C GLU A 167 -13.70 38.82 -12.28
N GLU A 168 -13.00 38.35 -13.32
CA GLU A 168 -13.55 37.80 -14.55
C GLU A 168 -13.81 36.28 -14.46
N GLY A 169 -13.44 35.63 -13.34
CA GLY A 169 -13.61 34.19 -13.14
C GLY A 169 -12.52 33.33 -13.80
N ASN A 170 -11.39 33.92 -14.20
CA ASN A 170 -10.24 33.15 -14.69
C ASN A 170 -9.50 32.51 -13.53
N ILE A 171 -9.14 31.24 -13.70
CA ILE A 171 -8.45 30.44 -12.68
C ILE A 171 -6.96 30.42 -12.98
N SER A 172 -6.12 30.62 -11.97
CA SER A 172 -4.67 30.51 -12.06
C SER A 172 -4.06 29.93 -10.78
N ALA A 173 -2.87 29.35 -10.88
CA ALA A 173 -2.14 28.86 -9.72
C ALA A 173 -1.49 30.02 -8.94
N GLY A 174 -1.68 30.02 -7.64
CA GLY A 174 -0.99 30.90 -6.68
C GLY A 174 0.29 30.27 -6.14
N GLU A 175 0.52 30.39 -4.83
CA GLU A 175 1.68 29.78 -4.17
C GLU A 175 1.61 28.24 -4.23
N VAL A 176 2.75 27.59 -4.52
CA VAL A 176 2.91 26.13 -4.47
C VAL A 176 3.85 25.76 -3.34
N THR A 177 3.35 24.99 -2.38
CA THR A 177 4.10 24.52 -1.21
C THR A 177 4.33 23.02 -1.27
N VAL A 178 5.44 22.55 -0.69
CA VAL A 178 5.73 21.11 -0.59
C VAL A 178 5.10 20.56 0.68
N VAL A 179 4.23 19.57 0.54
CA VAL A 179 3.56 18.87 1.65
C VAL A 179 4.38 17.69 2.13
N ASP A 180 4.92 16.89 1.19
CA ASP A 180 5.81 15.78 1.51
C ASP A 180 6.87 15.59 0.40
N GLU A 181 8.10 16.00 0.70
CA GLU A 181 9.24 15.87 -0.21
C GLU A 181 9.54 14.43 -0.61
N LYS A 182 9.17 13.46 0.24
CA LYS A 182 9.49 12.04 0.09
C LYS A 182 8.29 11.19 -0.30
N TYR A 183 7.21 11.83 -0.78
CA TYR A 183 5.97 11.16 -1.13
C TYR A 183 6.19 10.00 -2.11
N ALA A 184 7.00 10.22 -3.14
CA ALA A 184 7.24 9.27 -4.23
C ALA A 184 8.74 9.08 -4.54
N GLU A 185 9.61 9.26 -3.54
CA GLU A 185 11.07 9.27 -3.69
C GLU A 185 11.62 8.03 -4.43
N GLY A 186 12.26 8.25 -5.58
CA GLY A 186 12.98 7.23 -6.34
C GLY A 186 12.15 6.08 -6.92
N GLY A 187 12.82 5.05 -7.45
CA GLY A 187 12.19 3.86 -8.01
C GLY A 187 11.48 4.05 -9.35
N ASN A 188 10.77 3.00 -9.78
CA ASN A 188 10.05 2.96 -11.05
C ASN A 188 8.77 3.83 -10.96
N PRO A 189 8.50 4.74 -11.92
CA PRO A 189 7.24 5.48 -12.03
C PRO A 189 5.98 4.62 -11.93
N GLU A 190 6.01 3.35 -12.32
CA GLU A 190 4.86 2.45 -12.19
C GLU A 190 4.58 1.95 -10.76
N HIS A 191 5.50 2.16 -9.85
CA HIS A 191 5.48 1.62 -8.49
C HIS A 191 5.51 2.75 -7.43
N LYS A 192 5.13 3.97 -7.83
CA LYS A 192 5.09 5.16 -6.96
C LYS A 192 3.69 5.41 -6.41
N PRO A 193 3.58 6.00 -5.20
CA PRO A 193 2.31 6.43 -4.62
C PRO A 193 1.48 7.27 -5.59
N ASN A 194 0.18 7.01 -5.59
CA ASN A 194 -0.79 7.66 -6.46
C ASN A 194 -2.18 7.54 -5.83
N GLY A 195 -3.15 8.19 -6.46
CA GLY A 195 -4.44 8.43 -5.83
C GLY A 195 -4.33 9.41 -4.68
N LEU A 196 -5.41 10.14 -4.43
CA LEU A 196 -5.56 11.08 -3.33
C LEU A 196 -7.06 11.11 -2.99
N ILE A 197 -7.58 10.03 -2.39
CA ILE A 197 -9.02 9.97 -2.12
C ILE A 197 -9.33 10.58 -0.76
N TYR A 198 -10.25 11.54 -0.73
CA TYR A 198 -10.79 12.06 0.52
C TYR A 198 -11.76 11.03 1.12
N GLY A 199 -11.33 10.39 2.20
CA GLY A 199 -12.07 9.34 2.89
C GLY A 199 -13.28 9.88 3.66
N LEU A 200 -14.28 9.03 3.87
CA LEU A 200 -15.46 9.33 4.71
C LEU A 200 -15.07 9.80 6.12
N ASP A 201 -13.90 9.36 6.63
CA ASP A 201 -13.34 9.72 7.93
C ASP A 201 -12.46 10.98 7.90
N ASN A 202 -12.60 11.81 6.85
CA ASN A 202 -11.90 13.08 6.69
C ASN A 202 -10.37 12.94 6.56
N TRP A 203 -9.87 11.75 6.17
CA TRP A 203 -8.45 11.48 5.85
C TRP A 203 -8.26 11.25 4.36
N LEU A 204 -7.16 11.73 3.79
CA LEU A 204 -6.71 11.43 2.44
C LEU A 204 -5.90 10.13 2.41
N TYR A 205 -6.30 9.20 1.54
CA TYR A 205 -5.65 7.91 1.34
C TYR A 205 -5.04 7.76 -0.06
N ASN A 206 -3.98 6.97 -0.13
CA ASN A 206 -3.14 6.78 -1.30
C ASN A 206 -2.99 5.28 -1.59
N ALA A 207 -2.87 4.93 -2.86
CA ALA A 207 -2.36 3.63 -3.29
C ALA A 207 -0.83 3.62 -3.21
N LYS A 208 -0.25 2.43 -3.08
CA LYS A 208 1.20 2.18 -3.05
C LYS A 208 1.94 2.90 -1.92
N SER A 209 1.24 3.25 -0.85
CA SER A 209 1.75 3.99 0.30
C SER A 209 1.21 3.39 1.60
N ASP A 210 2.01 3.47 2.66
CA ASP A 210 1.60 3.19 4.04
C ASP A 210 1.26 4.49 4.81
N LEU A 211 1.03 5.61 4.10
CA LEU A 211 0.72 6.91 4.67
C LEU A 211 -0.69 7.39 4.32
N ARG A 212 -1.30 8.11 5.26
CA ARG A 212 -2.52 8.91 5.08
C ARG A 212 -2.28 10.34 5.56
N TYR A 213 -3.01 11.30 4.99
CA TYR A 213 -2.82 12.73 5.25
C TYR A 213 -4.13 13.37 5.71
N LYS A 214 -4.05 14.38 6.58
CA LYS A 214 -5.19 15.22 6.97
C LYS A 214 -4.68 16.62 7.23
N LYS A 215 -5.47 17.64 6.88
CA LYS A 215 -5.15 19.02 7.23
C LYS A 215 -5.90 19.37 8.51
N VAL A 216 -5.18 19.83 9.54
CA VAL A 216 -5.74 20.19 10.84
C VAL A 216 -5.25 21.59 11.19
N ASN A 217 -6.17 22.54 11.38
CA ASN A 217 -5.85 23.95 11.64
C ASN A 217 -4.88 24.56 10.59
N GLY A 218 -5.04 24.18 9.32
CA GLY A 218 -4.19 24.64 8.22
C GLY A 218 -2.86 23.89 8.06
N GLU A 219 -2.50 22.97 8.96
CA GLU A 219 -1.27 22.20 8.88
C GLU A 219 -1.51 20.76 8.43
N TRP A 220 -0.65 20.26 7.55
CA TRP A 220 -0.68 18.86 7.11
C TRP A 220 -0.08 17.94 8.16
N ILE A 221 -0.90 17.00 8.65
CA ILE A 221 -0.44 15.86 9.44
C ILE A 221 -0.47 14.60 8.59
N LYS A 222 0.47 13.68 8.88
CA LYS A 222 0.52 12.37 8.24
C LYS A 222 0.68 11.25 9.25
N GLU A 223 0.02 10.13 8.99
CA GLU A 223 0.03 8.96 9.86
C GLU A 223 0.30 7.68 9.08
N LYS A 224 0.89 6.69 9.76
CA LYS A 224 1.01 5.35 9.21
C LYS A 224 -0.35 4.65 9.16
N THR A 225 -0.58 3.94 8.07
CA THR A 225 -1.71 3.06 7.80
C THR A 225 -1.20 1.78 7.12
N GLU A 226 -2.06 0.86 6.72
CA GLU A 226 -1.64 -0.33 5.98
C GLU A 226 -1.09 0.04 4.59
N ASP A 227 0.02 -0.58 4.19
CA ASP A 227 0.48 -0.56 2.79
C ASP A 227 -0.52 -1.33 1.91
N ARG A 228 -0.97 -0.70 0.82
CA ARG A 228 -2.08 -1.18 0.00
C ARG A 228 -1.96 -0.80 -1.47
N GLY A 229 -2.50 -1.66 -2.32
CA GLY A 229 -2.65 -1.40 -3.75
C GLY A 229 -1.35 -1.17 -4.52
N GLN A 230 -1.52 -0.77 -5.77
CA GLN A 230 -0.47 -0.29 -6.65
C GLN A 230 -1.00 0.85 -7.50
N TRP A 231 -2.19 0.68 -8.10
CA TRP A 231 -2.79 1.66 -9.00
C TRP A 231 -4.24 1.91 -8.63
N GLY A 232 -4.54 3.14 -8.26
CA GLY A 232 -5.89 3.49 -7.91
C GLY A 232 -6.32 2.95 -6.55
N ILE A 233 -7.16 3.78 -5.95
CA ILE A 233 -7.77 3.56 -4.65
C ILE A 233 -9.12 4.29 -4.72
N LYS A 234 -10.17 3.68 -4.19
CA LYS A 234 -11.51 4.27 -4.08
C LYS A 234 -12.19 3.80 -2.79
N GLN A 235 -13.34 4.40 -2.46
CA GLN A 235 -14.14 4.01 -1.31
C GLN A 235 -15.61 3.72 -1.64
N ASP A 236 -16.21 2.77 -0.91
CA ASP A 236 -17.66 2.57 -0.91
C ASP A 236 -18.40 3.60 -0.03
N ASN A 237 -19.74 3.49 0.03
CA ASN A 237 -20.62 4.37 0.83
C ASN A 237 -20.35 4.35 2.35
N TYR A 238 -19.49 3.45 2.83
CA TYR A 238 -19.18 3.26 4.25
C TYR A 238 -17.67 3.49 4.53
N GLY A 239 -16.97 4.18 3.63
CA GLY A 239 -15.55 4.51 3.78
C GLY A 239 -14.64 3.29 3.72
N ARG A 240 -15.10 2.18 3.13
CA ARG A 240 -14.28 0.99 2.92
C ARG A 240 -13.39 1.19 1.71
N LEU A 241 -12.09 0.93 1.87
CA LEU A 241 -11.12 1.09 0.80
C LEU A 241 -11.11 -0.09 -0.18
N LEU A 242 -10.98 0.24 -1.46
CA LEU A 242 -10.80 -0.68 -2.57
C LEU A 242 -9.52 -0.30 -3.32
N THR A 243 -8.68 -1.29 -3.62
CA THR A 243 -7.41 -1.10 -4.34
C THR A 243 -7.17 -2.23 -5.33
N ASN A 244 -6.26 -2.06 -6.29
CA ASN A 244 -5.85 -3.15 -7.17
C ASN A 244 -4.31 -3.18 -7.34
N THR A 245 -3.83 -4.16 -8.11
CA THR A 245 -2.46 -4.19 -8.64
C THR A 245 -2.47 -4.67 -10.09
N ASN A 246 -1.34 -4.55 -10.80
CA ASN A 246 -1.24 -4.96 -12.21
C ASN A 246 -1.79 -6.37 -12.51
N SER A 247 -1.64 -7.30 -11.56
CA SER A 247 -2.04 -8.71 -11.72
C SER A 247 -3.22 -9.13 -10.84
N ASN A 248 -3.86 -8.17 -10.16
CA ASN A 248 -5.02 -8.43 -9.31
C ASN A 248 -6.06 -7.33 -9.50
N LEU A 249 -7.16 -7.66 -10.17
CA LEU A 249 -8.24 -6.73 -10.51
C LEU A 249 -8.77 -5.93 -9.31
N ILE A 250 -8.90 -6.56 -8.14
CA ILE A 250 -9.47 -5.88 -6.96
C ILE A 250 -9.08 -6.54 -5.64
N THR A 251 -8.87 -5.70 -4.63
CA THR A 251 -8.83 -6.03 -3.22
C THR A 251 -9.76 -5.07 -2.48
N VAL A 252 -10.76 -5.62 -1.82
CA VAL A 252 -11.71 -4.92 -0.94
C VAL A 252 -11.24 -5.11 0.50
N GLU A 253 -10.94 -4.03 1.22
CA GLU A 253 -10.54 -4.09 2.63
C GLU A 253 -11.75 -4.31 3.53
N GLU A 254 -11.68 -5.22 4.49
CA GLU A 254 -12.87 -5.68 5.21
C GLU A 254 -13.05 -5.06 6.60
N ILE A 255 -12.12 -4.18 6.94
CA ILE A 255 -12.06 -3.42 8.18
C ILE A 255 -11.68 -1.97 7.84
N PRO A 256 -12.05 -1.01 8.70
CA PRO A 256 -11.55 0.36 8.57
C PRO A 256 -10.03 0.47 8.51
N PRO A 257 -9.49 1.46 7.77
CA PRO A 257 -8.05 1.70 7.68
C PRO A 257 -7.42 2.01 9.05
N GLY A 258 -6.16 1.60 9.23
CA GLY A 258 -5.36 1.81 10.43
C GLY A 258 -5.51 0.72 11.50
N LEU A 259 -6.54 -0.12 11.42
CA LEU A 259 -6.82 -1.13 12.45
C LEU A 259 -5.77 -2.24 12.55
N LYS A 260 -5.00 -2.56 11.51
CA LYS A 260 -3.92 -3.55 11.64
C LYS A 260 -2.65 -2.99 12.23
N VAL A 261 -2.46 -1.67 12.17
CA VAL A 261 -1.22 -1.01 12.60
C VAL A 261 -1.28 -0.43 14.01
N ARG A 262 -2.47 -0.36 14.65
CA ARG A 262 -2.63 0.10 16.05
C ARG A 262 -1.81 -0.70 17.06
N ASN A 263 -1.76 -2.02 16.89
CA ASN A 263 -0.95 -2.90 17.74
C ASN A 263 0.16 -3.57 16.92
N THR A 264 1.32 -2.92 16.85
CA THR A 264 2.47 -3.36 16.05
C THR A 264 3.07 -4.71 16.49
N ALA A 265 2.77 -5.16 17.70
CA ALA A 265 3.16 -6.47 18.19
C ALA A 265 2.18 -7.59 17.79
N TYR A 266 0.96 -7.24 17.38
CA TYR A 266 -0.08 -8.21 17.04
C TYR A 266 -0.02 -8.62 15.57
N ASN A 267 -0.18 -9.90 15.31
CA ASN A 267 -0.39 -10.41 13.96
C ASN A 267 -1.85 -10.83 13.81
N PHE A 268 -2.59 -10.14 12.93
CA PHE A 268 -3.96 -10.52 12.60
C PHE A 268 -3.99 -11.95 12.06
N ARG A 269 -4.96 -12.74 12.55
CA ARG A 269 -5.13 -14.15 12.19
C ARG A 269 -6.16 -14.31 11.08
N THR A 270 -7.02 -13.33 10.91
CA THR A 270 -8.07 -13.27 9.90
C THR A 270 -7.56 -12.55 8.66
N ASN A 271 -7.80 -13.13 7.48
CA ASN A 271 -7.62 -12.42 6.23
C ASN A 271 -8.74 -11.38 6.08
N VAL A 272 -8.39 -10.10 6.09
CA VAL A 272 -9.32 -8.97 6.03
C VAL A 272 -9.38 -8.34 4.65
N SER A 273 -9.18 -9.16 3.62
CA SER A 273 -9.21 -8.75 2.22
C SER A 273 -10.09 -9.70 1.42
N SER A 274 -11.10 -9.15 0.76
CA SER A 274 -11.88 -9.87 -0.25
C SER A 274 -11.37 -9.55 -1.64
N ARG A 275 -11.20 -10.58 -2.47
CA ARG A 275 -10.70 -10.48 -3.84
C ARG A 275 -11.60 -11.25 -4.77
N VAL A 276 -11.56 -10.88 -6.05
CA VAL A 276 -12.16 -11.71 -7.09
C VAL A 276 -11.32 -12.98 -7.26
N ALA A 277 -11.95 -14.15 -7.20
CA ALA A 277 -11.27 -15.43 -7.30
C ALA A 277 -10.89 -15.75 -8.75
N ASP A 278 -11.81 -15.48 -9.69
CA ASP A 278 -11.58 -15.61 -11.12
C ASP A 278 -11.11 -14.27 -11.70
N GLN A 279 -9.89 -14.27 -12.26
CA GLN A 279 -9.26 -13.10 -12.84
C GLN A 279 -9.34 -13.09 -14.38
N THR A 280 -10.15 -13.98 -14.98
CA THR A 280 -10.31 -14.07 -16.43
C THR A 280 -10.82 -12.74 -17.03
N VAL A 281 -10.28 -12.37 -18.18
CA VAL A 281 -10.71 -11.22 -18.99
C VAL A 281 -11.06 -11.65 -20.42
N TRP A 282 -11.90 -10.88 -21.10
CA TRP A 282 -12.41 -11.15 -22.45
C TRP A 282 -12.21 -9.96 -23.40
N PRO A 283 -10.95 -9.62 -23.74
CA PRO A 283 -10.68 -8.61 -24.76
C PRO A 283 -11.25 -9.04 -26.12
N ILE A 284 -11.62 -8.07 -26.94
CA ILE A 284 -12.16 -8.28 -28.30
C ILE A 284 -11.09 -8.21 -29.40
N ARG A 285 -9.81 -8.14 -28.99
CA ARG A 285 -8.65 -8.01 -29.88
C ARG A 285 -7.50 -8.89 -29.41
N ILE A 286 -6.83 -9.52 -30.38
CA ILE A 286 -5.53 -10.16 -30.19
C ILE A 286 -4.48 -9.06 -29.95
N ASN A 287 -3.88 -9.07 -28.77
CA ASN A 287 -2.83 -8.13 -28.39
C ASN A 287 -1.67 -8.86 -27.69
N PRO A 288 -0.63 -9.27 -28.44
CA PRO A 288 0.56 -9.87 -27.84
C PRO A 288 1.46 -8.86 -27.12
N GLY A 289 1.31 -7.55 -27.36
CA GLY A 289 2.12 -6.45 -26.79
C GLY A 289 1.85 -6.16 -25.32
N VAL A 290 1.67 -7.20 -24.50
CA VAL A 290 1.37 -7.12 -23.07
C VAL A 290 2.57 -7.58 -22.23
N ASN A 291 2.63 -7.14 -20.97
CA ASN A 291 3.71 -7.53 -20.07
C ASN A 291 3.71 -9.06 -19.91
N ARG A 292 4.85 -9.68 -20.21
CA ARG A 292 5.04 -11.15 -20.22
C ARG A 292 4.19 -11.92 -21.24
N GLY A 293 3.75 -11.29 -22.34
CA GLY A 293 3.01 -11.96 -23.40
C GLY A 293 3.69 -13.21 -24.01
N TYR A 294 5.01 -13.33 -23.87
CA TYR A 294 5.81 -14.50 -24.27
C TYR A 294 5.73 -15.70 -23.30
N MET A 295 5.12 -15.54 -22.11
CA MET A 295 4.97 -16.62 -21.12
C MET A 295 3.66 -17.36 -21.31
N GLU A 296 3.70 -18.68 -21.15
CA GLU A 296 2.51 -19.54 -21.15
C GLU A 296 1.44 -19.01 -20.18
N GLN A 297 0.17 -19.11 -20.58
CA GLN A 297 -1.03 -18.70 -19.83
C GLN A 297 -1.21 -17.18 -19.63
N THR A 298 -0.30 -16.33 -20.11
CA THR A 298 -0.54 -14.88 -20.16
C THR A 298 -1.58 -14.55 -21.22
N LEU A 299 -1.43 -15.16 -22.39
CA LEU A 299 -2.37 -15.11 -23.50
C LEU A 299 -3.07 -16.48 -23.63
N THR A 300 -4.29 -16.47 -24.16
CA THR A 300 -4.99 -17.68 -24.61
C THR A 300 -4.28 -18.30 -25.82
N ASP A 301 -4.64 -19.53 -26.18
CA ASP A 301 -4.10 -20.20 -27.38
C ASP A 301 -4.38 -19.38 -28.66
N ASP A 302 -5.46 -18.60 -28.68
CA ASP A 302 -5.84 -17.71 -29.77
C ASP A 302 -5.22 -16.29 -29.69
N GLY A 303 -4.33 -16.01 -28.71
CA GLY A 303 -3.60 -14.74 -28.61
C GLY A 303 -4.31 -13.59 -27.88
N TYR A 304 -5.44 -13.84 -27.24
CA TYR A 304 -6.14 -12.86 -26.40
C TYR A 304 -5.54 -12.82 -24.99
N LEU A 305 -5.58 -11.66 -24.33
CA LEU A 305 -5.20 -11.56 -22.93
C LEU A 305 -6.10 -12.47 -22.07
N ALA A 306 -5.50 -13.37 -21.28
CA ALA A 306 -6.27 -14.33 -20.47
C ALA A 306 -6.57 -13.79 -19.07
N LYS A 307 -5.65 -13.01 -18.49
CA LYS A 307 -5.69 -12.48 -17.11
C LYS A 307 -5.08 -11.07 -17.08
N PRO A 308 -5.43 -10.21 -16.12
CA PRO A 308 -4.87 -8.87 -16.03
C PRO A 308 -3.34 -8.90 -15.91
N THR A 309 -2.70 -8.03 -16.67
CA THR A 309 -1.24 -7.76 -16.60
C THR A 309 -0.94 -6.30 -16.29
N ALA A 310 -1.93 -5.42 -16.41
CA ALA A 310 -1.83 -3.99 -16.22
C ALA A 310 -3.09 -3.39 -15.58
N ALA A 311 -3.86 -4.16 -14.79
CA ALA A 311 -5.03 -3.59 -14.11
C ALA A 311 -4.63 -2.30 -13.35
N SER A 312 -5.35 -1.22 -13.64
CA SER A 312 -5.01 0.14 -13.25
C SER A 312 -6.28 0.92 -12.90
N GLY A 313 -6.15 1.97 -12.08
CA GLY A 313 -7.29 2.80 -11.69
C GLY A 313 -8.46 1.99 -11.12
N LEU A 314 -9.59 2.62 -10.82
CA LEU A 314 -10.88 1.95 -10.67
C LEU A 314 -11.97 2.95 -10.33
N ALA A 315 -13.22 2.58 -10.59
CA ALA A 315 -14.39 3.17 -9.99
C ALA A 315 -15.19 2.11 -9.22
N ILE A 316 -15.82 2.52 -8.11
CA ILE A 316 -16.99 1.85 -7.58
C ILE A 316 -18.19 2.74 -7.88
N TYR A 317 -19.21 2.18 -8.54
CA TYR A 317 -20.33 2.97 -9.00
C TYR A 317 -21.23 3.36 -7.84
N ARG A 318 -21.26 4.65 -7.54
CA ARG A 318 -22.08 5.29 -6.50
C ARG A 318 -22.94 6.41 -7.09
N GLY A 319 -23.08 6.42 -8.41
CA GLY A 319 -23.88 7.39 -9.16
C GLY A 319 -25.35 6.97 -9.19
N ASP A 320 -26.19 7.84 -9.73
CA ASP A 320 -27.64 7.70 -9.75
C ASP A 320 -28.24 7.79 -11.16
N GLN A 321 -27.43 7.54 -12.19
CA GLN A 321 -27.85 7.54 -13.60
C GLN A 321 -27.92 6.13 -14.21
N PHE A 322 -27.14 5.16 -13.72
CA PHE A 322 -27.30 3.74 -14.06
C PHE A 322 -28.44 3.14 -13.24
N PRO A 323 -29.05 2.03 -13.71
CA PRO A 323 -30.01 1.27 -12.93
C PRO A 323 -29.45 0.83 -11.57
N GLU A 324 -30.33 0.63 -10.57
CA GLU A 324 -29.99 0.28 -9.19
C GLU A 324 -29.10 -0.98 -9.07
N GLU A 325 -29.23 -1.94 -9.99
CA GLU A 325 -28.40 -3.15 -10.03
C GLU A 325 -26.89 -2.89 -10.29
N TYR A 326 -26.54 -1.67 -10.68
CA TYR A 326 -25.16 -1.23 -10.84
C TYR A 326 -24.58 -0.58 -9.58
N GLU A 327 -25.40 -0.26 -8.57
CA GLU A 327 -24.94 0.34 -7.32
C GLU A 327 -23.92 -0.59 -6.63
N GLY A 328 -22.74 -0.06 -6.33
CA GLY A 328 -21.67 -0.79 -5.67
C GLY A 328 -20.90 -1.75 -6.59
N ASN A 329 -21.25 -1.86 -7.87
CA ASN A 329 -20.43 -2.58 -8.85
C ASN A 329 -19.11 -1.84 -9.09
N ILE A 330 -18.06 -2.60 -9.39
CA ILE A 330 -16.70 -2.08 -9.53
C ILE A 330 -16.30 -2.15 -11.00
N PHE A 331 -15.71 -1.08 -11.52
CA PHE A 331 -15.24 -0.93 -12.89
C PHE A 331 -13.72 -0.80 -12.86
N VAL A 332 -13.03 -1.79 -13.42
CA VAL A 332 -11.57 -1.92 -13.37
C VAL A 332 -11.02 -1.87 -14.79
N PRO A 333 -10.36 -0.76 -15.17
CA PRO A 333 -9.61 -0.72 -16.41
C PRO A 333 -8.49 -1.77 -16.49
N GLU A 334 -8.36 -2.39 -17.66
CA GLU A 334 -7.20 -3.16 -18.08
C GLU A 334 -6.71 -2.56 -19.41
N PRO A 335 -5.78 -1.58 -19.37
CA PRO A 335 -5.31 -0.89 -20.57
C PRO A 335 -4.54 -1.80 -21.53
N ALA A 336 -3.79 -2.79 -21.05
CA ALA A 336 -3.03 -3.72 -21.89
C ALA A 336 -3.97 -4.61 -22.74
N GLY A 337 -5.11 -5.01 -22.18
CA GLY A 337 -6.21 -5.71 -22.85
C GLY A 337 -7.24 -4.82 -23.52
N ASN A 338 -7.07 -3.49 -23.48
CA ASN A 338 -7.97 -2.50 -24.10
C ASN A 338 -9.43 -2.62 -23.62
N LEU A 339 -9.65 -2.88 -22.32
CA LEU A 339 -10.97 -3.17 -21.77
C LEU A 339 -11.21 -2.52 -20.40
N VAL A 340 -12.48 -2.45 -19.98
CA VAL A 340 -12.90 -2.17 -18.60
C VAL A 340 -13.77 -3.31 -18.13
N LYS A 341 -13.33 -3.97 -17.05
CA LYS A 341 -14.05 -5.08 -16.44
C LYS A 341 -15.08 -4.59 -15.43
N ARG A 342 -16.28 -5.17 -15.44
CA ARG A 342 -17.30 -4.97 -14.40
C ARG A 342 -17.34 -6.15 -13.43
N LEU A 343 -17.23 -5.85 -12.14
CA LEU A 343 -17.33 -6.80 -11.04
C LEU A 343 -18.57 -6.49 -10.20
N SER A 344 -19.31 -7.53 -9.83
CA SER A 344 -20.42 -7.46 -8.87
C SER A 344 -19.94 -7.76 -7.46
N VAL A 345 -20.55 -7.10 -6.47
CA VAL A 345 -20.20 -7.25 -5.06
C VAL A 345 -21.44 -7.67 -4.28
N ALA A 346 -21.36 -8.80 -3.58
CA ALA A 346 -22.42 -9.29 -2.71
C ALA A 346 -21.91 -9.47 -1.27
N ALA A 347 -22.78 -9.32 -0.28
CA ALA A 347 -22.44 -9.63 1.11
C ALA A 347 -22.64 -11.12 1.40
N LYS A 348 -21.67 -11.74 2.08
CA LYS A 348 -21.77 -13.09 2.65
C LYS A 348 -22.34 -13.03 4.07
N GLU A 349 -22.91 -14.14 4.53
CA GLU A 349 -23.47 -14.28 5.89
C GLU A 349 -22.47 -13.95 7.01
N ASN A 350 -21.19 -14.27 6.80
CA ASN A 350 -20.11 -13.98 7.75
C ASN A 350 -19.67 -12.50 7.77
N GLY A 351 -20.37 -11.66 7.01
CA GLY A 351 -20.10 -10.24 6.88
C GLY A 351 -18.81 -9.93 6.14
N PHE A 352 -18.32 -10.81 5.25
CA PHE A 352 -17.31 -10.54 4.20
C PHE A 352 -18.00 -10.32 2.84
N ARG A 353 -17.27 -9.83 1.82
CA ARG A 353 -17.80 -9.71 0.46
C ARG A 353 -17.50 -10.96 -0.38
N GLU A 354 -18.39 -11.22 -1.32
CA GLU A 354 -18.10 -11.99 -2.52
C GLU A 354 -17.95 -11.03 -3.68
N VAL A 355 -16.86 -11.16 -4.43
CA VAL A 355 -16.63 -10.39 -5.65
C VAL A 355 -16.53 -11.35 -6.82
N LYS A 356 -17.31 -11.09 -7.86
CA LYS A 356 -17.42 -11.94 -9.07
C LYS A 356 -17.42 -11.07 -10.31
N SER A 357 -17.04 -11.65 -11.45
CA SER A 357 -17.33 -11.02 -12.74
C SER A 357 -18.84 -10.83 -12.89
N ALA A 358 -19.27 -9.65 -13.33
CA ALA A 358 -20.68 -9.40 -13.57
C ALA A 358 -21.16 -9.90 -14.94
N LEU A 359 -20.21 -10.06 -15.87
CA LEU A 359 -20.41 -10.62 -17.21
C LEU A 359 -19.49 -11.84 -17.39
N GLU A 360 -19.94 -12.82 -18.17
CA GLU A 360 -19.12 -13.96 -18.58
C GLU A 360 -19.03 -13.97 -20.12
N GLY A 361 -17.80 -14.06 -20.65
CA GLY A 361 -17.54 -14.11 -22.09
C GLY A 361 -17.52 -12.75 -22.80
N SER A 362 -17.72 -11.64 -22.06
CA SER A 362 -17.61 -10.27 -22.58
C SER A 362 -17.20 -9.32 -21.44
N GLU A 363 -16.83 -8.08 -21.79
CA GLU A 363 -16.50 -7.03 -20.84
C GLU A 363 -17.53 -5.88 -20.87
N PHE A 364 -17.47 -5.00 -19.88
CA PHE A 364 -18.36 -3.84 -19.83
C PHE A 364 -18.05 -2.82 -20.92
N PHE A 365 -16.75 -2.66 -21.19
CA PHE A 365 -16.21 -1.89 -22.31
C PHE A 365 -15.01 -2.67 -22.86
N ALA A 366 -14.88 -2.77 -24.18
CA ALA A 366 -13.69 -3.28 -24.84
C ALA A 366 -13.47 -2.55 -26.17
N SER A 367 -12.23 -2.41 -26.58
CA SER A 367 -11.86 -1.72 -27.82
C SER A 367 -11.04 -2.58 -28.75
N THR A 368 -11.33 -2.50 -30.04
CA THR A 368 -10.48 -3.03 -31.11
C THR A 368 -9.32 -2.10 -31.46
N ASP A 369 -9.28 -0.88 -30.92
CA ASP A 369 -8.16 0.04 -31.07
C ASP A 369 -7.10 -0.22 -30.00
N GLU A 370 -5.93 -0.74 -30.39
CA GLU A 370 -4.83 -1.06 -29.47
C GLU A 370 -4.32 0.17 -28.71
N ARG A 371 -4.47 1.36 -29.28
CA ARG A 371 -3.99 2.60 -28.67
C ARG A 371 -4.96 3.18 -27.67
N SER A 372 -6.23 2.75 -27.67
CA SER A 372 -7.18 3.14 -26.63
C SER A 372 -6.85 2.39 -25.34
N ARG A 373 -6.26 3.11 -24.39
CA ARG A 373 -5.71 2.58 -23.13
C ARG A 373 -6.46 3.26 -21.99
N ILE A 374 -7.58 2.67 -21.58
CA ILE A 374 -8.30 3.17 -20.41
C ILE A 374 -7.45 2.89 -19.17
N VAL A 375 -7.03 3.95 -18.47
CA VAL A 375 -6.10 3.84 -17.33
C VAL A 375 -6.78 4.10 -15.98
N ASP A 376 -7.88 4.85 -15.95
CA ASP A 376 -8.69 5.07 -14.73
C ASP A 376 -10.17 5.32 -15.08
N ALA A 377 -11.03 5.20 -14.06
CA ALA A 377 -12.46 5.42 -14.15
C ALA A 377 -13.00 6.19 -12.94
N PHE A 378 -14.05 7.00 -13.13
CA PHE A 378 -14.62 7.87 -12.10
C PHE A 378 -16.15 7.89 -12.15
N THR A 379 -16.81 7.86 -10.99
CA THR A 379 -18.22 8.28 -10.92
C THR A 379 -18.25 9.81 -10.89
N ALA A 380 -19.00 10.41 -11.81
CA ALA A 380 -19.03 11.86 -12.01
C ALA A 380 -20.21 12.55 -11.29
N PRO A 381 -20.19 13.90 -11.16
CA PRO A 381 -21.29 14.67 -10.55
C PRO A 381 -22.65 14.43 -11.21
N ASP A 382 -22.67 14.23 -12.52
CA ASP A 382 -23.87 13.95 -13.31
C ASP A 382 -24.44 12.52 -13.11
N GLY A 383 -23.75 11.68 -12.31
CA GLY A 383 -24.14 10.31 -12.00
C GLY A 383 -23.65 9.28 -13.02
N THR A 384 -22.93 9.68 -14.07
CA THR A 384 -22.39 8.78 -15.10
C THR A 384 -20.99 8.26 -14.73
N LEU A 385 -20.43 7.39 -15.58
CA LEU A 385 -19.07 6.87 -15.43
C LEU A 385 -18.15 7.53 -16.45
N TYR A 386 -17.05 8.13 -15.99
CA TYR A 386 -16.02 8.71 -16.85
C TYR A 386 -14.83 7.77 -16.97
N LEU A 387 -14.26 7.64 -18.16
CA LEU A 387 -13.08 6.82 -18.47
C LEU A 387 -11.96 7.71 -18.99
N LEU A 388 -10.76 7.58 -18.41
CA LEU A 388 -9.55 8.26 -18.90
C LEU A 388 -8.82 7.36 -19.89
N ASP A 389 -8.78 7.79 -21.15
CA ASP A 389 -8.04 7.11 -22.21
C ASP A 389 -6.69 7.81 -22.40
N PHE A 390 -5.62 7.15 -21.97
CA PHE A 390 -4.24 7.62 -22.12
C PHE A 390 -3.83 7.73 -23.60
N TYR A 391 -4.59 7.07 -24.50
CA TYR A 391 -4.42 7.01 -25.94
C TYR A 391 -2.97 6.93 -26.44
N ARG A 392 -2.32 5.80 -26.21
CA ARG A 392 -0.91 5.56 -26.57
C ARG A 392 -0.64 4.10 -26.89
N GLY A 393 0.37 3.84 -27.73
CA GLY A 393 0.79 2.47 -28.04
C GLY A 393 1.55 1.79 -26.90
N ILE A 394 2.55 2.46 -26.31
CA ILE A 394 3.32 1.98 -25.15
C ILE A 394 2.60 2.33 -23.84
N ILE A 395 2.40 1.35 -22.97
CA ILE A 395 1.85 1.52 -21.62
C ILE A 395 2.77 1.00 -20.51
N GLN A 396 3.90 0.37 -20.87
CA GLN A 396 4.91 -0.12 -19.92
C GLN A 396 6.15 0.79 -19.91
N HIS A 397 6.75 0.92 -18.74
CA HIS A 397 7.98 1.66 -18.51
C HIS A 397 9.19 0.88 -19.04
N GLN A 398 10.26 1.60 -19.36
CA GLN A 398 11.51 1.06 -19.89
C GLN A 398 12.11 -0.07 -19.03
N VAL A 399 11.87 -0.09 -17.71
CA VAL A 399 12.36 -1.17 -16.83
C VAL A 399 11.68 -2.52 -17.06
N TYR A 400 10.50 -2.53 -17.71
CA TYR A 400 9.79 -3.73 -18.11
C TYR A 400 9.86 -4.00 -19.61
N MET A 401 10.52 -3.14 -20.38
CA MET A 401 10.70 -3.34 -21.81
C MET A 401 11.57 -4.56 -22.06
N THR A 402 10.96 -5.65 -22.52
CA THR A 402 11.66 -6.88 -22.91
C THR A 402 12.02 -6.85 -24.39
N SER A 403 12.91 -7.75 -24.82
CA SER A 403 13.20 -7.96 -26.25
C SER A 403 11.94 -8.32 -27.04
N PHE A 404 11.03 -9.09 -26.43
CA PHE A 404 9.72 -9.41 -27.01
C PHE A 404 8.83 -8.17 -27.16
N LEU A 405 8.65 -7.39 -26.10
CA LEU A 405 7.81 -6.18 -26.13
C LEU A 405 8.35 -5.16 -27.12
N ARG A 406 9.67 -4.95 -27.15
CA ARG A 406 10.33 -4.06 -28.11
C ARG A 406 10.00 -4.44 -29.54
N ALA A 407 10.10 -5.72 -29.90
CA ALA A 407 9.76 -6.19 -31.24
C ALA A 407 8.30 -5.86 -31.60
N GLN A 408 7.37 -6.05 -30.65
CA GLN A 408 5.96 -5.72 -30.87
C GLN A 408 5.72 -4.22 -31.04
N VAL A 409 6.47 -3.38 -30.34
CA VAL A 409 6.40 -1.91 -30.45
C VAL A 409 6.95 -1.45 -31.79
N GLU A 410 8.12 -1.93 -32.20
CA GLU A 410 8.77 -1.54 -33.45
C GLU A 410 8.00 -2.01 -34.68
N GLU A 411 7.52 -3.26 -34.68
CA GLU A 411 6.75 -3.85 -35.78
C GLU A 411 5.45 -3.07 -36.04
N ARG A 412 4.75 -2.69 -34.97
CA ARG A 412 3.44 -2.02 -35.05
C ARG A 412 3.51 -0.51 -34.84
N LYS A 413 4.72 0.06 -34.78
CA LYS A 413 5.03 1.49 -34.61
C LYS A 413 4.33 2.12 -33.40
N LEU A 414 4.31 1.43 -32.27
CA LEU A 414 3.54 1.82 -31.07
C LEU A 414 4.17 2.96 -30.27
N ASP A 415 5.44 3.28 -30.54
CA ASP A 415 6.20 4.37 -29.94
C ASP A 415 5.79 5.77 -30.43
N THR A 416 5.05 5.85 -31.54
CA THR A 416 4.54 7.12 -32.09
C THR A 416 3.10 6.97 -32.62
N PRO A 417 2.32 8.08 -32.68
CA PRO A 417 2.56 9.38 -32.05
C PRO A 417 2.38 9.31 -30.52
N ILE A 418 2.91 10.32 -29.83
CA ILE A 418 2.73 10.60 -28.40
C ILE A 418 1.94 11.91 -28.24
N GLY A 419 1.53 12.26 -27.01
CA GLY A 419 0.83 13.52 -26.75
C GLY A 419 -0.64 13.49 -27.17
N LEU A 420 -1.24 12.31 -27.12
CA LEU A 420 -2.65 12.07 -27.42
C LEU A 420 -3.35 11.64 -26.12
N GLY A 421 -4.67 11.81 -26.01
CA GLY A 421 -5.45 11.54 -24.83
C GLY A 421 -6.93 11.88 -25.01
N ARG A 422 -7.81 11.15 -24.34
CA ARG A 422 -9.26 11.36 -24.42
C ARG A 422 -9.93 11.12 -23.08
N ILE A 423 -11.08 11.76 -22.89
CA ILE A 423 -11.99 11.53 -21.77
C ILE A 423 -13.33 11.13 -22.35
N TRP A 424 -13.82 9.96 -21.91
CA TRP A 424 -15.09 9.39 -22.34
C TRP A 424 -16.09 9.41 -21.20
N ARG A 425 -17.36 9.66 -21.51
CA ARG A 425 -18.49 9.47 -20.61
C ARG A 425 -19.25 8.22 -21.03
N VAL A 426 -19.66 7.40 -20.07
CA VAL A 426 -20.51 6.23 -20.27
C VAL A 426 -21.82 6.44 -19.52
N LYS A 427 -22.93 6.43 -20.26
CA LYS A 427 -24.30 6.63 -19.75
C LYS A 427 -25.16 5.41 -20.05
N HIS A 428 -26.23 5.24 -19.30
CA HIS A 428 -27.25 4.24 -19.59
C HIS A 428 -28.36 4.89 -20.43
N LYS A 429 -28.86 4.21 -21.46
CA LYS A 429 -29.87 4.75 -22.39
C LYS A 429 -31.18 5.10 -21.70
N ASP A 430 -31.54 4.32 -20.69
CA ASP A 430 -32.74 4.54 -19.87
C ASP A 430 -32.43 5.30 -18.57
N GLY A 431 -31.21 5.82 -18.43
CA GLY A 431 -30.81 6.65 -17.30
C GLY A 431 -31.54 8.00 -17.31
N LYS A 432 -31.52 8.69 -16.17
CA LYS A 432 -31.99 10.08 -16.13
C LYS A 432 -31.15 10.96 -17.06
N GLU A 433 -31.76 12.05 -17.54
CA GLU A 433 -31.00 13.12 -18.20
C GLU A 433 -29.89 13.64 -17.28
N LEU A 434 -28.83 14.18 -17.88
CA LEU A 434 -27.68 14.71 -17.15
C LEU A 434 -28.17 15.72 -16.09
N ALA A 435 -27.67 15.58 -14.87
CA ALA A 435 -28.01 16.49 -13.78
C ALA A 435 -27.52 17.91 -14.09
N GLU A 436 -28.17 18.93 -13.51
CA GLU A 436 -27.62 20.29 -13.56
C GLU A 436 -26.20 20.31 -12.98
N ALA A 437 -25.36 21.18 -13.55
CA ALA A 437 -24.01 21.40 -13.04
C ALA A 437 -24.07 21.81 -11.56
N PRO A 438 -23.21 21.22 -10.70
CA PRO A 438 -23.15 21.58 -9.29
C PRO A 438 -22.66 23.03 -9.13
N ARG A 439 -23.03 23.65 -8.01
CA ARG A 439 -22.72 25.05 -7.69
C ARG A 439 -22.28 25.23 -6.23
N MET A 440 -21.58 24.22 -5.69
CA MET A 440 -21.29 24.13 -4.26
C MET A 440 -20.33 25.22 -3.76
N GLU A 441 -19.53 25.81 -4.64
CA GLU A 441 -18.62 26.90 -4.28
C GLU A 441 -19.39 28.16 -3.83
N GLU A 442 -20.60 28.36 -4.36
CA GLU A 442 -21.45 29.53 -4.12
C GLU A 442 -22.42 29.33 -2.94
N GLU A 443 -22.74 28.09 -2.61
CA GLU A 443 -23.69 27.73 -1.54
C GLU A 443 -23.04 27.81 -0.15
N THR A 444 -23.81 28.15 0.87
CA THR A 444 -23.36 28.18 2.27
C THR A 444 -23.21 26.78 2.86
N SER A 445 -22.41 26.63 3.93
CA SER A 445 -22.26 25.34 4.64
C SER A 445 -23.59 24.75 5.12
N VAL A 446 -24.59 25.61 5.42
CA VAL A 446 -25.94 25.17 5.83
C VAL A 446 -26.73 24.60 4.65
N GLU A 447 -26.64 25.23 3.47
CA GLU A 447 -27.30 24.75 2.24
C GLU A 447 -26.72 23.40 1.80
N LEU A 448 -25.39 23.25 1.91
CA LEU A 448 -24.69 22.01 1.54
C LEU A 448 -25.12 20.78 2.38
N VAL A 449 -25.69 20.97 3.59
CA VAL A 449 -26.16 19.85 4.42
C VAL A 449 -27.21 19.00 3.68
N ALA A 450 -28.01 19.61 2.80
CA ALA A 450 -29.00 18.88 2.02
C ALA A 450 -28.37 17.83 1.10
N TYR A 451 -27.18 18.10 0.55
CA TYR A 451 -26.49 17.17 -0.34
C TYR A 451 -25.92 15.94 0.36
N LEU A 452 -25.80 15.94 1.69
CA LEU A 452 -25.43 14.73 2.44
C LEU A 452 -26.46 13.60 2.28
N ALA A 453 -27.69 13.91 1.83
CA ALA A 453 -28.73 12.94 1.51
C ALA A 453 -28.86 12.64 0.00
N HIS A 454 -28.04 13.27 -0.85
CA HIS A 454 -28.11 13.11 -2.30
C HIS A 454 -27.88 11.64 -2.72
N PRO A 455 -28.58 11.09 -3.73
CA PRO A 455 -28.41 9.71 -4.17
C PRO A 455 -27.02 9.40 -4.76
N ASN A 456 -26.44 10.31 -5.56
CA ASN A 456 -25.07 10.19 -6.04
C ASN A 456 -24.06 10.46 -4.90
N GLY A 457 -23.14 9.52 -4.68
CA GLY A 457 -22.10 9.58 -3.66
C GLY A 457 -21.08 10.70 -3.84
N TRP A 458 -20.85 11.16 -5.06
CA TRP A 458 -19.96 12.31 -5.29
C TRP A 458 -20.47 13.57 -4.57
N TRP A 459 -21.78 13.83 -4.65
CA TRP A 459 -22.40 15.00 -4.01
C TRP A 459 -22.27 14.94 -2.48
N ARG A 460 -22.47 13.76 -1.89
CA ARG A 460 -22.34 13.57 -0.45
C ARG A 460 -20.91 13.77 0.02
N ASP A 461 -19.96 13.12 -0.65
CA ASP A 461 -18.53 13.18 -0.31
C ASP A 461 -18.00 14.62 -0.48
N THR A 462 -18.33 15.31 -1.57
CA THR A 462 -17.91 16.70 -1.84
C THR A 462 -18.54 17.70 -0.86
N ALA A 463 -19.84 17.59 -0.58
CA ALA A 463 -20.50 18.48 0.37
C ALA A 463 -19.93 18.31 1.79
N GLN A 464 -19.70 17.07 2.24
CA GLN A 464 -19.03 16.82 3.52
C GLN A 464 -17.64 17.47 3.56
N ARG A 465 -16.80 17.22 2.54
CA ARG A 465 -15.45 17.79 2.45
C ARG A 465 -15.48 19.31 2.55
N ILE A 466 -16.31 19.98 1.73
CA ILE A 466 -16.41 21.44 1.70
C ILE A 466 -16.88 22.00 3.05
N ILE A 467 -17.89 21.39 3.69
CA ILE A 467 -18.37 21.83 5.01
C ILE A 467 -17.25 21.72 6.04
N VAL A 468 -16.55 20.58 6.09
CA VAL A 468 -15.46 20.34 7.04
C VAL A 468 -14.29 21.30 6.81
N GLU A 469 -13.89 21.51 5.56
CA GLU A 469 -12.76 22.37 5.19
C GLU A 469 -13.04 23.86 5.38
N ARG A 470 -14.29 24.30 5.20
CA ARG A 470 -14.72 25.66 5.59
C ARG A 470 -14.68 25.89 7.10
N GLY A 471 -14.89 24.82 7.88
CA GLY A 471 -15.01 24.88 9.33
C GLY A 471 -16.25 25.65 9.78
N GLY A 472 -16.21 26.19 11.00
CA GLY A 472 -17.32 26.95 11.58
C GLY A 472 -18.43 26.06 12.18
N ASN A 473 -19.41 26.72 12.81
CA ASN A 473 -20.44 26.05 13.61
C ASN A 473 -21.87 26.28 13.07
N GLU A 474 -22.02 27.00 11.95
CA GLU A 474 -23.31 27.38 11.38
C GLU A 474 -24.12 26.16 10.90
N ALA A 475 -23.45 25.12 10.39
CA ALA A 475 -24.10 23.89 9.92
C ALA A 475 -24.44 22.90 11.05
N VAL A 476 -23.85 23.06 12.24
CA VAL A 476 -23.97 22.10 13.36
C VAL A 476 -25.42 21.81 13.74
N PRO A 477 -26.33 22.80 13.88
CA PRO A 477 -27.74 22.52 14.18
C PRO A 477 -28.42 21.68 13.09
N ALA A 478 -28.17 21.99 11.81
CA ALA A 478 -28.74 21.27 10.68
C ALA A 478 -28.21 19.82 10.62
N LEU A 479 -26.91 19.62 10.88
CA LEU A 479 -26.29 18.29 10.94
C LEU A 479 -26.87 17.44 12.09
N LYS A 480 -27.04 18.01 13.28
CA LYS A 480 -27.66 17.31 14.43
C LYS A 480 -29.13 16.94 14.16
N ASN A 481 -29.86 17.81 13.48
CA ASN A 481 -31.22 17.51 13.00
C ASN A 481 -31.20 16.38 11.96
N LEU A 482 -30.22 16.36 11.05
CA LEU A 482 -30.11 15.31 10.04
C LEU A 482 -29.85 13.93 10.69
N VAL A 483 -29.03 13.86 11.74
CA VAL A 483 -28.80 12.62 12.52
C VAL A 483 -30.09 12.11 13.19
N SER A 484 -30.93 13.02 13.71
CA SER A 484 -32.14 12.68 14.47
C SER A 484 -33.34 12.35 13.59
N GLU A 485 -33.60 13.14 12.55
CA GLU A 485 -34.88 13.16 11.85
C GLU A 485 -34.85 12.52 10.45
N SER A 486 -33.67 12.27 9.85
CA SER A 486 -33.59 11.71 8.49
C SER A 486 -34.07 10.26 8.42
N ASP A 487 -34.66 9.86 7.30
CA ASP A 487 -34.90 8.44 6.98
C ASP A 487 -33.76 7.83 6.14
N ASN A 488 -32.85 8.66 5.62
CA ASN A 488 -31.71 8.22 4.82
C ASN A 488 -30.52 7.91 5.74
N HIS A 489 -30.14 6.63 5.85
CA HIS A 489 -29.03 6.20 6.71
C HIS A 489 -27.68 6.74 6.26
N LEU A 490 -27.44 6.93 4.95
CA LEU A 490 -26.20 7.53 4.46
C LEU A 490 -26.12 9.00 4.88
N ALA A 491 -27.24 9.73 4.83
CA ALA A 491 -27.29 11.12 5.31
C ALA A 491 -26.91 11.22 6.78
N LYS A 492 -27.38 10.30 7.64
CA LYS A 492 -26.99 10.24 9.05
C LYS A 492 -25.50 9.95 9.24
N ILE A 493 -24.96 9.01 8.47
CA ILE A 493 -23.53 8.65 8.51
C ILE A 493 -22.66 9.84 8.13
N HIS A 494 -22.96 10.50 7.00
CA HIS A 494 -22.26 11.71 6.59
C HIS A 494 -22.41 12.84 7.61
N ALA A 495 -23.59 13.03 8.21
CA ALA A 495 -23.78 14.04 9.25
C ALA A 495 -22.90 13.78 10.49
N VAL A 496 -22.79 12.52 10.93
CA VAL A 496 -21.91 12.14 12.04
C VAL A 496 -20.44 12.41 11.71
N TRP A 497 -19.98 12.02 10.51
CA TRP A 497 -18.60 12.25 10.08
C TRP A 497 -18.29 13.73 9.79
N THR A 498 -19.28 14.52 9.36
CA THR A 498 -19.15 15.98 9.22
C THR A 498 -19.02 16.63 10.60
N LEU A 499 -19.83 16.23 11.58
CA LEU A 499 -19.70 16.70 12.96
C LEU A 499 -18.36 16.30 13.60
N GLU A 500 -17.84 15.11 13.28
CA GLU A 500 -16.48 14.69 13.66
C GLU A 500 -15.42 15.62 13.05
N GLY A 501 -15.49 15.86 11.75
CA GLY A 501 -14.55 16.72 11.03
C GLY A 501 -14.53 18.16 11.53
N LEU A 502 -15.69 18.68 11.97
CA LEU A 502 -15.82 20.00 12.59
C LEU A 502 -15.38 20.04 14.07
N GLY A 503 -15.09 18.90 14.70
CA GLY A 503 -14.80 18.82 16.14
C GLY A 503 -16.04 18.97 17.05
N GLU A 504 -17.23 18.96 16.46
CA GLU A 504 -18.52 19.25 17.11
C GLU A 504 -19.34 17.99 17.43
N LEU A 505 -18.77 16.81 17.20
CA LEU A 505 -19.35 15.54 17.66
C LEU A 505 -19.40 15.51 19.20
N ASP A 506 -20.55 15.12 19.74
CA ASP A 506 -20.81 15.06 21.17
C ASP A 506 -21.58 13.79 21.59
N ALA A 507 -21.61 13.54 22.90
CA ALA A 507 -22.25 12.36 23.46
C ALA A 507 -23.77 12.31 23.24
N ALA A 508 -24.45 13.45 23.11
CA ALA A 508 -25.89 13.49 22.85
C ALA A 508 -26.19 13.01 21.42
N THR A 509 -25.42 13.49 20.45
CA THR A 509 -25.48 13.08 19.05
C THR A 509 -25.15 11.59 18.92
N LEU A 510 -24.12 11.10 19.61
CA LEU A 510 -23.77 9.68 19.63
C LEU A 510 -24.92 8.82 20.18
N LYS A 511 -25.57 9.22 21.27
CA LYS A 511 -26.73 8.48 21.82
C LYS A 511 -27.88 8.39 20.81
N THR A 512 -28.14 9.47 20.07
CA THR A 512 -29.13 9.46 18.99
C THR A 512 -28.73 8.47 17.90
N ALA A 513 -27.50 8.55 17.38
CA ALA A 513 -27.01 7.66 16.34
C ALA A 513 -26.98 6.18 16.77
N PHE A 514 -26.62 5.89 18.03
CA PHE A 514 -26.61 4.53 18.59
C PHE A 514 -28.01 3.93 18.76
N SER A 515 -29.03 4.78 18.84
CA SER A 515 -30.43 4.35 18.92
C SER A 515 -31.01 3.98 17.56
N ASP A 516 -30.31 4.28 16.45
CA ASP A 516 -30.78 3.99 15.10
C ASP A 516 -31.01 2.48 14.86
N SER A 517 -32.00 2.18 14.02
CA SER A 517 -32.34 0.81 13.61
C SER A 517 -31.36 0.24 12.59
N ASN A 518 -30.71 1.09 11.79
CA ASN A 518 -29.73 0.67 10.80
C ASN A 518 -28.37 0.43 11.48
N PRO A 519 -27.85 -0.81 11.49
CA PRO A 519 -26.60 -1.13 12.17
C PRO A 519 -25.37 -0.44 11.55
N ARG A 520 -25.45 0.07 10.32
CA ARG A 520 -24.36 0.85 9.72
C ARG A 520 -24.23 2.24 10.33
N VAL A 521 -25.34 2.91 10.65
CA VAL A 521 -25.31 4.20 11.36
C VAL A 521 -24.63 4.02 12.72
N VAL A 522 -25.01 2.97 13.45
CA VAL A 522 -24.42 2.65 14.76
C VAL A 522 -22.93 2.34 14.64
N ALA A 523 -22.51 1.54 13.65
CA ALA A 523 -21.10 1.19 13.45
C ALA A 523 -20.26 2.42 13.05
N GLU A 524 -20.73 3.25 12.12
CA GLU A 524 -19.99 4.46 11.74
C GLU A 524 -19.93 5.48 12.88
N ALA A 525 -20.99 5.61 13.68
CA ALA A 525 -20.95 6.44 14.90
C ALA A 525 -19.98 5.92 15.96
N LEU A 526 -19.84 4.59 16.10
CA LEU A 526 -18.82 4.00 16.98
C LEU A 526 -17.41 4.35 16.47
N ARG A 527 -17.18 4.24 15.16
CA ARG A 527 -15.90 4.60 14.54
C ARG A 527 -15.59 6.10 14.70
N ALA A 528 -16.56 6.98 14.43
CA ALA A 528 -16.40 8.41 14.61
C ALA A 528 -16.15 8.79 16.09
N SER A 529 -16.73 8.06 17.05
CA SER A 529 -16.49 8.30 18.48
C SER A 529 -15.05 8.06 18.93
N GLU A 530 -14.23 7.37 18.12
CA GLU A 530 -12.82 7.15 18.41
C GLU A 530 -12.03 8.46 18.51
N SER A 531 -12.43 9.52 17.79
CA SER A 531 -11.80 10.84 17.87
C SER A 531 -11.98 11.52 19.24
N LEU A 532 -12.94 11.06 20.05
CA LEU A 532 -13.20 11.59 21.38
C LEU A 532 -12.34 10.91 22.47
N ALA A 533 -11.66 9.81 22.14
CA ALA A 533 -10.75 9.15 23.08
C ALA A 533 -9.52 10.04 23.36
N GLY A 534 -9.15 10.18 24.63
CA GLY A 534 -8.07 11.08 25.08
C GLY A 534 -8.46 12.56 25.18
N THR A 535 -9.71 12.93 24.87
CA THR A 535 -10.23 14.30 24.98
C THR A 535 -11.03 14.50 26.27
N GLU A 536 -11.39 15.74 26.59
CA GLU A 536 -12.31 16.07 27.68
C GLU A 536 -13.73 15.50 27.48
N LYS A 537 -14.08 15.08 26.26
CA LYS A 537 -15.37 14.46 25.93
C LYS A 537 -15.36 12.94 26.11
N GLU A 538 -14.22 12.32 26.43
CA GLU A 538 -14.05 10.86 26.48
C GLU A 538 -15.07 10.17 27.40
N ASP A 539 -15.24 10.66 28.64
CA ASP A 539 -16.12 10.03 29.64
C ASP A 539 -17.59 10.03 29.20
N ALA A 540 -18.03 11.13 28.61
CA ALA A 540 -19.40 11.27 28.11
C ALA A 540 -19.63 10.39 26.88
N ALA A 541 -18.63 10.29 25.99
CA ALA A 541 -18.66 9.42 24.82
C ALA A 541 -18.71 7.94 25.23
N PHE A 542 -17.85 7.51 26.15
CA PHE A 542 -17.84 6.14 26.66
C PHE A 542 -19.18 5.77 27.32
N SER A 543 -19.76 6.69 28.11
CA SER A 543 -21.09 6.50 28.70
C SER A 543 -22.21 6.30 27.65
N ALA A 544 -22.06 6.87 26.45
CA ALA A 544 -22.98 6.62 25.35
C ALA A 544 -22.79 5.22 24.74
N ILE A 545 -21.54 4.74 24.66
CA ILE A 545 -21.17 3.44 24.07
C ILE A 545 -21.67 2.26 24.91
N GLU A 546 -21.77 2.38 26.23
CA GLU A 546 -22.22 1.29 27.12
C GLU A 546 -23.58 0.69 26.68
N GLY A 547 -24.49 1.53 26.19
CA GLY A 547 -25.80 1.12 25.66
C GLY A 547 -25.77 0.33 24.35
N VAL A 548 -24.64 0.32 23.64
CA VAL A 548 -24.47 -0.33 22.33
C VAL A 548 -24.17 -1.82 22.45
N SER A 549 -23.68 -2.29 23.61
CA SER A 549 -23.30 -3.69 23.87
C SER A 549 -24.39 -4.72 23.51
N GLN A 550 -25.67 -4.32 23.57
CA GLN A 550 -26.83 -5.18 23.33
C GLN A 550 -27.15 -5.38 21.84
N LYS A 551 -26.51 -4.64 20.92
CA LYS A 551 -26.80 -4.69 19.47
C LYS A 551 -26.06 -5.87 18.82
N GLU A 552 -26.77 -6.93 18.42
CA GLU A 552 -26.15 -8.18 17.94
C GLU A 552 -25.52 -8.13 16.53
N SER A 553 -25.71 -7.05 15.77
CA SER A 553 -25.19 -6.95 14.39
C SER A 553 -23.66 -7.09 14.34
N LEU A 554 -23.15 -7.94 13.43
CA LEU A 554 -21.72 -8.14 13.23
C LEU A 554 -20.97 -6.85 12.92
N PHE A 555 -21.60 -5.91 12.20
CA PHE A 555 -20.97 -4.61 11.89
C PHE A 555 -20.71 -3.81 13.18
N VAL A 556 -21.67 -3.81 14.09
CA VAL A 556 -21.60 -3.10 15.37
C VAL A 556 -20.61 -3.80 16.30
N GLN A 557 -20.72 -5.11 16.46
CA GLN A 557 -19.87 -5.88 17.38
C GLN A 557 -18.38 -5.83 16.98
N ARG A 558 -18.08 -5.92 15.67
CA ARG A 558 -16.71 -5.82 15.17
C ARG A 558 -16.13 -4.42 15.35
N GLN A 559 -16.89 -3.37 15.02
CA GLN A 559 -16.43 -2.01 15.24
C GLN A 559 -16.23 -1.72 16.73
N LEU A 560 -17.19 -2.14 17.57
CA LEU A 560 -17.10 -2.01 19.02
C LEU A 560 -15.83 -2.67 19.58
N ALA A 561 -15.48 -3.87 19.11
CA ALA A 561 -14.23 -4.53 19.50
C ALA A 561 -12.98 -3.71 19.12
N GLY A 562 -12.96 -3.11 17.92
CA GLY A 562 -11.86 -2.27 17.46
C GLY A 562 -11.73 -0.93 18.19
N SER A 563 -12.85 -0.37 18.67
CA SER A 563 -12.91 0.96 19.28
C SER A 563 -12.77 0.95 20.81
N LEU A 564 -13.33 -0.04 21.52
CA LEU A 564 -13.35 -0.05 22.99
C LEU A 564 -11.97 0.11 23.63
N GLY A 565 -10.95 -0.51 23.03
CA GLY A 565 -9.59 -0.41 23.53
C GLY A 565 -9.06 1.03 23.60
N LEU A 566 -9.52 1.95 22.76
CA LEU A 566 -9.07 3.34 22.77
C LEU A 566 -9.49 4.12 24.03
N PHE A 567 -10.57 3.71 24.69
CA PHE A 567 -11.11 4.36 25.91
C PHE A 567 -10.40 3.90 27.21
N GLY A 568 -9.19 3.34 27.12
CA GLY A 568 -8.39 3.03 28.30
C GLY A 568 -8.93 1.87 29.17
N GLU A 569 -8.60 1.90 30.46
CA GLU A 569 -8.92 0.84 31.44
C GLU A 569 -10.42 0.71 31.72
N LYS A 570 -11.17 1.83 31.67
CA LYS A 570 -12.63 1.83 31.98
C LYS A 570 -13.43 0.96 31.00
N ALA A 571 -12.95 0.81 29.76
CA ALA A 571 -13.58 0.00 28.72
C ALA A 571 -13.21 -1.49 28.79
N MET A 572 -12.20 -1.87 29.57
CA MET A 572 -11.71 -3.25 29.63
C MET A 572 -12.78 -4.26 30.08
N PRO A 573 -13.62 -4.00 31.10
CA PRO A 573 -14.68 -4.95 31.48
C PRO A 573 -15.65 -5.26 30.34
N MET A 574 -16.05 -4.23 29.59
CA MET A 574 -16.96 -4.37 28.43
C MET A 574 -16.28 -5.13 27.29
N LEU A 575 -15.01 -4.84 27.01
CA LEU A 575 -14.23 -5.56 26.00
C LEU A 575 -14.05 -7.04 26.37
N VAL A 576 -13.77 -7.35 27.63
CA VAL A 576 -13.62 -8.71 28.14
C VAL A 576 -14.92 -9.50 27.93
N GLU A 577 -16.07 -8.93 28.24
CA GLU A 577 -17.36 -9.57 27.97
C GLU A 577 -17.57 -9.84 26.48
N LEU A 578 -17.28 -8.86 25.63
CA LEU A 578 -17.41 -8.97 24.18
C LEU A 578 -16.53 -10.10 23.62
N VAL A 579 -15.27 -10.16 24.07
CA VAL A 579 -14.30 -11.20 23.69
C VAL A 579 -14.80 -12.57 24.12
N LYS A 580 -15.28 -12.72 25.36
CA LYS A 580 -15.84 -13.99 25.88
C LYS A 580 -17.04 -14.48 25.08
N LYS A 581 -17.93 -13.57 24.65
CA LYS A 581 -19.11 -13.88 23.83
C LYS A 581 -18.75 -14.23 22.38
N SER A 582 -17.62 -13.71 21.88
CA SER A 582 -17.24 -13.76 20.46
C SER A 582 -16.17 -14.81 20.13
N GLU A 583 -16.04 -15.87 20.94
CA GLU A 583 -14.95 -16.86 20.80
C GLU A 583 -14.84 -17.50 19.39
N LYS A 584 -15.96 -17.58 18.65
CA LYS A 584 -16.01 -18.12 17.28
C LYS A 584 -15.72 -17.10 16.19
N ASP A 585 -15.87 -15.79 16.45
CA ASP A 585 -15.59 -14.74 15.47
C ASP A 585 -14.15 -14.24 15.62
N LYS A 586 -13.24 -14.89 14.89
CA LYS A 586 -11.81 -14.54 14.91
C LYS A 586 -11.55 -13.08 14.56
N LEU A 587 -12.36 -12.46 13.70
CA LEU A 587 -12.15 -11.06 13.33
C LEU A 587 -12.45 -10.13 14.50
N THR A 588 -13.57 -10.35 15.21
CA THR A 588 -13.90 -9.59 16.43
C THR A 588 -12.78 -9.73 17.47
N LEU A 589 -12.22 -10.94 17.63
CA LEU A 589 -11.08 -11.15 18.53
C LEU A 589 -9.81 -10.42 18.07
N ASP A 590 -9.50 -10.44 16.77
CA ASP A 590 -8.33 -9.74 16.22
C ASP A 590 -8.45 -8.21 16.39
N LEU A 591 -9.66 -7.67 16.16
CA LEU A 591 -9.99 -6.25 16.36
C LEU A 591 -9.89 -5.83 17.83
N ALA A 592 -10.35 -6.68 18.75
CA ALA A 592 -10.20 -6.44 20.19
C ALA A 592 -8.72 -6.30 20.59
N VAL A 593 -7.84 -7.18 20.10
CA VAL A 593 -6.40 -7.12 20.42
C VAL A 593 -5.71 -5.91 19.77
N SER A 594 -6.18 -5.51 18.59
CA SER A 594 -5.70 -4.30 17.91
C SER A 594 -5.90 -3.04 18.77
N GLY A 595 -7.07 -2.88 19.39
CA GLY A 595 -7.41 -1.68 20.17
C GLY A 595 -6.70 -1.56 21.53
N ILE A 596 -6.12 -2.64 22.07
CA ILE A 596 -5.60 -2.69 23.46
C ILE A 596 -4.07 -2.69 23.56
N SER A 597 -3.38 -2.02 22.64
CA SER A 597 -1.92 -1.85 22.70
C SER A 597 -1.44 -1.56 24.15
N ASN A 598 -0.51 -2.38 24.66
CA ASN A 598 0.05 -2.39 26.03
C ASN A 598 -0.85 -2.96 27.17
N ARG A 599 -2.05 -3.45 26.89
CA ARG A 599 -2.99 -4.01 27.87
C ARG A 599 -3.33 -5.49 27.60
N GLU A 600 -2.54 -6.16 26.78
CA GLU A 600 -2.75 -7.54 26.38
C GLU A 600 -2.72 -8.51 27.58
N LEU A 601 -1.86 -8.25 28.57
CA LEU A 601 -1.79 -9.05 29.80
C LEU A 601 -3.04 -8.90 30.66
N ALA A 602 -3.63 -7.70 30.72
CA ALA A 602 -4.87 -7.47 31.46
C ALA A 602 -6.02 -8.27 30.83
N LEU A 603 -6.16 -8.23 29.51
CA LEU A 603 -7.12 -9.09 28.80
C LEU A 603 -6.83 -10.57 29.05
N PHE A 604 -5.56 -11.00 28.97
CA PHE A 604 -5.18 -12.40 29.16
C PHE A 604 -5.65 -12.98 30.50
N LYS A 605 -5.49 -12.24 31.60
CA LYS A 605 -5.88 -12.67 32.96
C LYS A 605 -7.39 -12.90 33.10
N GLU A 606 -8.19 -12.12 32.39
CA GLU A 606 -9.65 -12.17 32.46
C GLU A 606 -10.27 -13.31 31.62
N LEU A 607 -9.50 -13.94 30.73
CA LEU A 607 -10.01 -14.96 29.80
C LEU A 607 -9.93 -16.38 30.37
N PRO A 608 -10.96 -17.23 30.13
CA PRO A 608 -10.92 -18.64 30.50
C PRO A 608 -9.69 -19.36 29.95
N GLU A 609 -9.13 -20.33 30.68
CA GLU A 609 -7.87 -21.01 30.32
C GLU A 609 -7.83 -21.61 28.91
N LYS A 610 -8.99 -22.05 28.40
CA LYS A 610 -9.14 -22.69 27.08
C LYS A 610 -9.54 -21.71 25.98
N HIS A 611 -9.68 -20.43 26.28
CA HIS A 611 -10.13 -19.43 25.32
C HIS A 611 -9.16 -19.30 24.15
N THR A 612 -9.69 -19.28 22.92
CA THR A 612 -8.90 -19.31 21.68
C THR A 612 -7.94 -18.13 21.50
N LEU A 613 -8.13 -17.03 22.24
CA LEU A 613 -7.30 -15.82 22.19
C LEU A 613 -6.08 -15.86 23.13
N ARG A 614 -6.00 -16.79 24.11
CA ARG A 614 -4.89 -16.83 25.08
C ARG A 614 -3.53 -17.07 24.41
N VAL A 615 -3.44 -18.00 23.46
CA VAL A 615 -2.20 -18.27 22.73
C VAL A 615 -1.74 -17.06 21.89
N PRO A 616 -2.58 -16.42 21.06
CA PRO A 616 -2.21 -15.19 20.36
C PRO A 616 -1.75 -14.07 21.31
N LEU A 617 -2.41 -13.88 22.45
CA LEU A 617 -2.00 -12.87 23.45
C LEU A 617 -0.60 -13.16 24.00
N VAL A 618 -0.28 -14.43 24.28
CA VAL A 618 1.07 -14.84 24.70
C VAL A 618 2.12 -14.43 23.67
N GLU A 619 1.91 -14.76 22.40
CA GLU A 619 2.86 -14.40 21.32
C GLU A 619 3.01 -12.87 21.20
N THR A 620 1.92 -12.12 21.38
CA THR A 620 1.89 -10.66 21.30
C THR A 620 2.65 -10.00 22.45
N ILE A 621 2.40 -10.45 23.69
CA ILE A 621 3.05 -9.94 24.90
C ILE A 621 4.57 -10.20 24.82
N VAL A 622 4.98 -11.39 24.39
CA VAL A 622 6.40 -11.71 24.25
C VAL A 622 7.07 -10.87 23.17
N ARG A 623 6.39 -10.59 22.05
CA ARG A 623 6.94 -9.76 20.97
C ARG A 623 7.18 -8.31 21.37
N ARG A 624 6.36 -7.75 22.29
CA ARG A 624 6.62 -6.42 22.89
C ARG A 624 7.88 -6.36 23.75
N ASN A 625 8.29 -7.50 24.28
CA ASN A 625 9.60 -7.71 24.89
C ASN A 625 9.93 -6.85 26.13
N THR A 626 9.05 -6.78 27.13
CA THR A 626 9.40 -6.25 28.47
C THR A 626 9.60 -7.40 29.46
N PRO A 627 10.79 -7.53 30.10
CA PRO A 627 11.07 -8.61 31.06
C PRO A 627 10.02 -8.74 32.18
N GLU A 628 9.53 -7.62 32.69
CA GLU A 628 8.54 -7.55 33.76
C GLU A 628 7.21 -8.17 33.33
N THR A 629 6.73 -7.81 32.13
CA THR A 629 5.45 -8.34 31.60
C THR A 629 5.58 -9.80 31.20
N MET A 630 6.73 -10.23 30.67
CA MET A 630 6.98 -11.65 30.36
C MET A 630 6.99 -12.51 31.63
N LYS A 631 7.60 -12.03 32.71
CA LYS A 631 7.59 -12.71 34.01
C LYS A 631 6.19 -12.75 34.63
N ALA A 632 5.46 -11.64 34.55
CA ALA A 632 4.08 -11.60 35.00
C ALA A 632 3.20 -12.55 34.18
N LEU A 633 3.39 -12.64 32.87
CA LEU A 633 2.69 -13.59 32.01
C LEU A 633 3.04 -15.03 32.37
N LEU A 634 4.32 -15.35 32.59
CA LEU A 634 4.78 -16.69 32.95
C LEU A 634 4.09 -17.22 34.22
N ALA A 635 3.84 -16.35 35.20
CA ALA A 635 3.12 -16.69 36.43
C ALA A 635 1.62 -16.99 36.22
N GLU A 636 1.05 -16.56 35.10
CA GLU A 636 -0.38 -16.74 34.75
C GLU A 636 -0.61 -17.91 33.76
N LEU A 637 0.46 -18.56 33.31
CA LEU A 637 0.37 -19.71 32.41
C LEU A 637 0.02 -20.99 33.19
N THR A 638 -1.03 -21.68 32.76
CA THR A 638 -1.48 -22.94 33.39
C THR A 638 -1.63 -24.10 32.41
N THR A 639 -1.52 -23.84 31.10
CA THR A 639 -1.80 -24.83 30.05
C THR A 639 -0.59 -25.16 29.21
N LYS A 640 -0.50 -26.40 28.73
CA LYS A 640 0.56 -26.87 27.82
C LYS A 640 0.74 -25.96 26.60
N ASP A 641 -0.35 -25.55 25.96
CA ASP A 641 -0.31 -24.72 24.76
C ASP A 641 0.16 -23.29 25.05
N GLY A 642 -0.21 -22.73 26.21
CA GLY A 642 0.29 -21.43 26.67
C GLY A 642 1.80 -21.44 26.89
N TYR A 643 2.32 -22.43 27.62
CA TYR A 643 3.77 -22.60 27.82
C TYR A 643 4.51 -22.87 26.51
N ARG A 644 3.93 -23.67 25.61
CA ARG A 644 4.51 -23.93 24.29
C ARG A 644 4.63 -22.66 23.46
N ALA A 645 3.58 -21.84 23.41
CA ALA A 645 3.59 -20.56 22.68
C ALA A 645 4.57 -19.55 23.28
N PHE A 646 4.60 -19.46 24.60
CA PHE A 646 5.53 -18.59 25.33
C PHE A 646 6.98 -18.99 25.07
N ALA A 647 7.31 -20.27 25.27
CA ALA A 647 8.66 -20.80 25.05
C ALA A 647 9.13 -20.68 23.59
N LYS A 648 8.25 -20.95 22.62
CA LYS A 648 8.52 -20.71 21.20
C LYS A 648 8.90 -19.25 20.96
N SER A 649 8.07 -18.32 21.44
CA SER A 649 8.27 -16.89 21.20
C SER A 649 9.53 -16.36 21.89
N VAL A 650 9.78 -16.77 23.14
CA VAL A 650 10.99 -16.42 23.92
C VAL A 650 12.25 -16.88 23.19
N VAL A 651 12.28 -18.10 22.68
CA VAL A 651 13.44 -18.61 21.92
C VAL A 651 13.56 -17.91 20.58
N THR A 652 12.48 -17.76 19.81
CA THR A 652 12.52 -17.03 18.52
C THR A 652 13.05 -15.60 18.69
N MET A 653 12.67 -14.92 19.78
CA MET A 653 13.14 -13.58 20.12
C MET A 653 14.50 -13.56 20.87
N ARG A 654 15.14 -14.72 21.06
CA ARG A 654 16.40 -14.91 21.80
C ARG A 654 16.43 -14.25 23.19
N GLN A 655 15.31 -14.28 23.91
CA GLN A 655 15.17 -13.70 25.26
C GLN A 655 15.81 -14.60 26.32
N LYS A 656 17.14 -14.55 26.40
CA LYS A 656 17.96 -15.45 27.22
C LYS A 656 17.53 -15.54 28.69
N SER A 657 17.34 -14.41 29.38
CA SER A 657 17.02 -14.41 30.82
C SER A 657 15.71 -15.17 31.08
N VAL A 658 14.69 -14.90 30.27
CA VAL A 658 13.39 -15.58 30.33
C VAL A 658 13.51 -17.04 29.89
N ALA A 659 14.37 -17.35 28.92
CA ALA A 659 14.65 -18.73 28.52
C ALA A 659 15.28 -19.55 29.67
N GLN A 660 16.17 -18.95 30.48
CA GLN A 660 16.73 -19.58 31.68
C GLN A 660 15.69 -19.76 32.79
N GLU A 661 14.77 -18.80 32.96
CA GLU A 661 13.62 -18.95 33.87
C GLU A 661 12.71 -20.11 33.42
N LEU A 662 12.46 -20.26 32.12
CA LEU A 662 11.68 -21.39 31.58
C LEU A 662 12.35 -22.74 31.84
N LEU A 663 13.68 -22.82 31.72
CA LEU A 663 14.41 -24.04 32.08
C LEU A 663 14.28 -24.33 33.57
N THR A 664 14.33 -23.31 34.42
CA THR A 664 14.09 -23.45 35.87
C THR A 664 12.68 -23.97 36.13
N GLN A 665 11.65 -23.40 35.49
CA GLN A 665 10.27 -23.86 35.59
C GLN A 665 10.12 -25.31 35.12
N MET A 666 10.74 -25.68 34.00
CA MET A 666 10.67 -27.03 33.44
C MET A 666 11.16 -28.10 34.44
N VAL A 667 12.21 -27.80 35.21
CA VAL A 667 12.84 -28.76 36.13
C VAL A 667 12.28 -28.71 37.55
N ALA A 668 11.41 -27.74 37.84
CA ALA A 668 10.75 -27.64 39.14
C ALA A 668 9.94 -28.91 39.44
N SER A 669 9.96 -29.34 40.70
CA SER A 669 9.34 -30.59 41.14
C SER A 669 7.82 -30.60 41.02
N ASP A 670 7.20 -29.42 41.11
CA ASP A 670 5.75 -29.18 41.03
C ASP A 670 5.24 -28.97 39.60
N THR A 671 6.11 -28.84 38.60
CA THR A 671 5.70 -28.69 37.20
C THR A 671 5.12 -29.99 36.65
N ALA A 672 3.88 -29.94 36.14
CA ALA A 672 3.21 -31.10 35.58
C ALA A 672 3.89 -31.63 34.28
N PRO A 673 3.84 -32.95 33.99
CA PRO A 673 4.53 -33.55 32.84
C PRO A 673 4.14 -32.97 31.47
N ASP A 674 2.88 -32.60 31.29
CA ASP A 674 2.37 -32.01 30.06
C ASP A 674 2.90 -30.57 29.85
N ILE A 675 3.04 -29.80 30.94
CA ILE A 675 3.68 -28.49 30.94
C ILE A 675 5.16 -28.60 30.57
N ARG A 676 5.89 -29.58 31.14
CA ARG A 676 7.29 -29.85 30.74
C ARG A 676 7.40 -30.12 29.25
N SER A 677 6.53 -30.99 28.72
CA SER A 677 6.47 -31.25 27.28
C SER A 677 6.16 -29.98 26.48
N GLY A 678 5.24 -29.13 26.95
CA GLY A 678 4.90 -27.85 26.32
C GLY A 678 6.10 -26.92 26.20
N ILE A 679 6.83 -26.71 27.30
CA ILE A 679 8.05 -25.88 27.33
C ILE A 679 9.08 -26.42 26.33
N ILE A 680 9.41 -27.70 26.40
CA ILE A 680 10.39 -28.35 25.52
C ILE A 680 9.99 -28.20 24.05
N ASP A 681 8.75 -28.55 23.72
CA ASP A 681 8.26 -28.49 22.33
C ASP A 681 8.26 -27.06 21.79
N GLY A 682 7.93 -26.09 22.65
CA GLY A 682 7.99 -24.66 22.33
C GLY A 682 9.41 -24.18 22.06
N MET A 683 10.34 -24.44 22.97
CA MET A 683 11.75 -24.06 22.80
C MET A 683 12.35 -24.63 21.52
N LEU A 684 12.13 -25.93 21.28
CA LEU A 684 12.60 -26.59 20.06
C LEU A 684 11.96 -25.98 18.81
N GLN A 685 10.68 -25.62 18.85
CA GLN A 685 10.00 -24.96 17.73
C GLN A 685 10.58 -23.57 17.46
N GLY A 686 10.88 -22.79 18.51
CA GLY A 686 11.48 -21.46 18.37
C GLY A 686 12.89 -21.48 17.79
N GLY A 687 13.66 -22.53 18.08
CA GLY A 687 15.03 -22.73 17.58
C GLY A 687 15.14 -23.45 16.23
N LYS A 688 14.03 -23.72 15.52
CA LYS A 688 14.06 -24.43 14.22
C LYS A 688 14.62 -23.60 13.07
N ASP A 689 14.73 -22.28 13.22
CA ASP A 689 15.30 -21.42 12.19
C ASP A 689 16.76 -21.82 11.92
N LYS A 690 17.10 -22.05 10.65
CA LYS A 690 18.47 -22.39 10.23
C LYS A 690 19.48 -21.28 10.57
N LYS A 691 19.01 -20.06 10.81
CA LYS A 691 19.79 -18.89 11.22
C LYS A 691 19.82 -18.68 12.74
N PHE A 692 19.15 -19.54 13.52
CA PHE A 692 19.12 -19.43 14.97
C PHE A 692 20.52 -19.56 15.56
N LYS A 693 20.97 -18.52 16.27
CA LYS A 693 22.23 -18.54 17.03
C LYS A 693 21.94 -18.94 18.48
N PRO A 694 22.64 -19.95 19.03
CA PRO A 694 22.51 -20.33 20.42
C PRO A 694 22.66 -19.13 21.38
N MET A 695 21.92 -19.16 22.49
CA MET A 695 21.93 -18.09 23.50
C MET A 695 23.07 -18.32 24.51
N PRO A 696 23.98 -17.36 24.73
CA PRO A 696 25.12 -17.57 25.61
C PRO A 696 24.71 -17.57 27.08
N VAL A 697 25.06 -18.61 27.83
CA VAL A 697 24.76 -18.80 29.27
C VAL A 697 26.02 -19.21 30.02
N THR A 698 26.08 -18.90 31.32
CA THR A 698 27.23 -19.27 32.18
C THR A 698 27.27 -20.77 32.42
N GLU A 699 26.10 -21.35 32.66
CA GLU A 699 25.92 -22.77 32.89
C GLU A 699 24.47 -23.20 32.60
N LEU A 700 24.29 -24.51 32.38
CA LEU A 700 22.99 -25.18 32.30
C LEU A 700 22.86 -26.19 33.45
N ALA A 701 23.30 -25.82 34.65
CA ALA A 701 23.33 -26.72 35.80
C ALA A 701 21.95 -27.33 36.11
N MET A 702 20.89 -26.56 35.86
CA MET A 702 19.50 -27.00 36.05
C MET A 702 19.12 -28.22 35.20
N LEU A 703 19.79 -28.47 34.08
CA LEU A 703 19.50 -29.62 33.19
C LEU A 703 20.17 -30.93 33.61
N LYS A 704 21.04 -30.93 34.63
CA LYS A 704 21.72 -32.13 35.11
C LYS A 704 20.74 -33.06 35.85
N GLY A 705 20.67 -34.34 35.44
CA GLY A 705 19.87 -35.36 36.14
C GLY A 705 18.35 -35.32 35.85
N VAL A 706 17.91 -34.49 34.91
CA VAL A 706 16.49 -34.23 34.59
C VAL A 706 15.89 -35.30 33.66
N GLU A 707 16.73 -36.19 33.12
CA GLU A 707 16.34 -37.27 32.19
C GLU A 707 15.35 -38.29 32.80
N SER A 708 15.17 -38.27 34.12
CA SER A 708 14.24 -39.11 34.86
C SER A 708 12.85 -38.50 35.06
N LEU A 709 12.64 -37.24 34.67
CA LEU A 709 11.35 -36.56 34.84
C LEU A 709 10.34 -36.99 33.76
N ASP A 710 9.10 -37.26 34.17
CA ASP A 710 8.00 -37.54 33.27
C ASP A 710 7.74 -36.37 32.31
N GLY A 711 7.51 -36.69 31.03
CA GLY A 711 7.31 -35.72 29.95
C GLY A 711 8.60 -35.25 29.27
N VAL A 712 9.76 -35.78 29.67
CA VAL A 712 11.09 -35.36 29.18
C VAL A 712 11.79 -36.50 28.45
N SER A 713 12.23 -36.25 27.21
CA SER A 713 13.01 -37.21 26.40
C SER A 713 14.48 -36.78 26.35
N LYS A 714 15.42 -37.73 26.51
CA LYS A 714 16.86 -37.47 26.41
C LYS A 714 17.25 -36.78 25.10
N ASP A 715 16.66 -37.22 23.98
CA ASP A 715 16.93 -36.64 22.66
C ASP A 715 16.43 -35.19 22.56
N LYS A 716 15.26 -34.92 23.13
CA LYS A 716 14.72 -33.55 23.16
C LYS A 716 15.53 -32.64 24.08
N LEU A 717 15.96 -33.12 25.24
CA LEU A 717 16.83 -32.37 26.16
C LEU A 717 18.15 -31.99 25.50
N LYS A 718 18.78 -32.92 24.77
CA LYS A 718 20.02 -32.61 24.03
C LYS A 718 19.81 -31.49 23.01
N LYS A 719 18.67 -31.51 22.31
CA LYS A 719 18.31 -30.45 21.35
C LYS A 719 18.00 -29.11 22.03
N VAL A 720 17.32 -29.12 23.19
CA VAL A 720 17.06 -27.92 23.98
C VAL A 720 18.36 -27.33 24.52
N ALA A 721 19.27 -28.16 25.03
CA ALA A 721 20.60 -27.71 25.46
C ALA A 721 21.39 -27.08 24.30
N GLY A 722 21.23 -27.61 23.08
CA GLY A 722 21.82 -27.03 21.86
C GLY A 722 21.26 -25.66 21.45
N LEU A 723 20.21 -25.16 22.11
CA LEU A 723 19.73 -23.79 21.93
C LEU A 723 20.56 -22.76 22.71
N PHE A 724 21.48 -23.23 23.54
CA PHE A 724 22.32 -22.41 24.40
C PHE A 724 23.80 -22.71 24.14
N ASP A 725 24.64 -21.70 24.36
CA ASP A 725 26.10 -21.82 24.31
C ASP A 725 26.66 -21.58 25.72
N VAL A 726 27.35 -22.57 26.30
CA VAL A 726 27.83 -22.50 27.68
C VAL A 726 29.23 -21.91 27.72
N GLY A 727 29.39 -20.73 28.31
CA GLY A 727 30.63 -19.96 28.32
C GLY A 727 30.62 -18.85 29.37
N SER A 728 31.02 -17.62 29.02
CA SER A 728 30.98 -16.46 29.94
C SER A 728 29.56 -16.11 30.39
N GLY A 729 28.55 -16.58 29.66
CA GLY A 729 27.16 -16.22 29.89
C GLY A 729 26.90 -14.74 29.76
N GLU A 730 27.68 -14.02 28.96
CA GLU A 730 27.36 -12.68 28.51
C GLU A 730 27.03 -12.78 27.02
N GLU A 731 25.89 -12.21 26.59
CA GLU A 731 25.85 -11.77 25.20
C GLU A 731 26.91 -10.69 25.09
N VAL A 732 27.68 -10.70 24.00
CA VAL A 732 28.74 -9.73 23.85
C VAL A 732 28.10 -8.35 23.69
N ASN A 733 27.95 -7.64 24.81
CA ASN A 733 27.38 -6.31 24.85
C ASN A 733 28.53 -5.33 24.79
N TYR A 734 28.61 -4.62 23.67
CA TYR A 734 29.62 -3.60 23.47
C TYR A 734 29.16 -2.22 23.94
N LEU A 735 27.88 -2.04 24.27
CA LEU A 735 27.27 -0.77 24.68
C LEU A 735 27.26 -0.64 26.22
N VAL A 736 28.44 -0.76 26.82
CA VAL A 736 28.60 -0.86 28.29
C VAL A 736 28.69 0.50 29.00
N SER A 737 29.00 1.58 28.27
CA SER A 737 29.06 2.95 28.81
C SER A 737 27.89 3.81 28.30
N GLU A 738 27.55 4.86 29.05
CA GLU A 738 26.52 5.83 28.63
C GLU A 738 26.89 6.53 27.32
N ASP A 739 28.19 6.80 27.09
CA ASP A 739 28.66 7.38 25.83
C ASP A 739 28.40 6.46 24.64
N LEU A 740 28.61 5.14 24.80
CA LEU A 740 28.36 4.15 23.74
C LEU A 740 26.86 3.93 23.51
N LYS A 741 26.03 3.98 24.56
CA LYS A 741 24.57 3.95 24.41
C LYS A 741 24.05 5.19 23.68
N LYS A 742 24.60 6.37 24.00
CA LYS A 742 24.29 7.61 23.30
C LYS A 742 24.72 7.51 21.83
N GLN A 743 25.96 7.09 21.58
CA GLN A 743 26.48 6.88 20.22
C GLN A 743 25.62 5.89 19.41
N PHE A 744 25.13 4.82 20.04
CA PHE A 744 24.21 3.86 19.41
C PHE A 744 22.87 4.51 19.05
N LYS A 745 22.27 5.28 19.97
CA LYS A 745 21.00 5.99 19.74
C LYS A 745 21.13 7.06 18.66
N ASP A 746 22.21 7.84 18.68
CA ASP A 746 22.52 8.81 17.64
C ASP A 746 22.72 8.09 16.29
N GLY A 747 23.40 6.93 16.32
CA GLY A 747 23.62 6.07 15.18
C GLY A 747 22.33 5.52 14.56
N GLU A 748 21.33 5.18 15.36
CA GLU A 748 20.00 4.78 14.89
C GLU A 748 19.34 5.91 14.09
N ALA A 749 19.34 7.13 14.65
CA ALA A 749 18.76 8.29 13.98
C ALA A 749 19.47 8.62 12.65
N HIS A 750 20.80 8.50 12.61
CA HIS A 750 21.56 8.69 11.38
C HIS A 750 21.38 7.55 10.37
N TYR A 751 21.31 6.30 10.83
CA TYR A 751 21.04 5.13 10.00
C TYR A 751 19.68 5.25 9.32
N GLN A 752 18.65 5.66 10.06
CA GLN A 752 17.30 5.90 9.52
C GLN A 752 17.31 6.93 8.39
N ARG A 753 18.19 7.93 8.44
CA ARG A 753 18.31 8.96 7.40
C ARG A 753 19.14 8.51 6.20
N ILE A 754 20.25 7.81 6.43
CA ILE A 754 21.30 7.61 5.41
C ILE A 754 21.30 6.19 4.84
N CYS A 755 20.99 5.18 5.65
CA CYS A 755 21.21 3.78 5.28
C CYS A 755 19.91 2.99 5.09
N MET A 756 18.82 3.42 5.75
CA MET A 756 17.54 2.71 5.78
C MET A 756 16.90 2.58 4.39
N GLY A 757 17.06 3.58 3.53
CA GLY A 757 16.48 3.57 2.17
C GLY A 757 16.89 2.36 1.34
N CYS A 758 18.09 1.80 1.58
CA CYS A 758 18.55 0.59 0.90
C CYS A 758 18.52 -0.65 1.81
N HIS A 759 18.91 -0.50 3.08
CA HIS A 759 19.10 -1.65 3.98
C HIS A 759 17.89 -2.01 4.85
N GLN A 760 16.84 -1.18 4.81
CA GLN A 760 15.58 -1.31 5.56
C GLN A 760 15.74 -1.16 7.08
N VAL A 761 14.65 -0.81 7.78
CA VAL A 761 14.68 -0.59 9.25
C VAL A 761 15.10 -1.83 10.04
N HIS A 762 14.81 -3.01 9.51
CA HIS A 762 15.19 -4.30 10.08
C HIS A 762 16.56 -4.81 9.59
N GLY A 763 17.28 -4.05 8.77
CA GLY A 763 18.63 -4.39 8.29
C GLY A 763 18.71 -5.62 7.39
N ASN A 764 17.60 -6.14 6.85
CA ASN A 764 17.63 -7.37 6.02
C ASN A 764 17.95 -7.09 4.56
N GLY A 765 18.24 -5.83 4.22
CA GLY A 765 18.38 -5.42 2.84
C GLY A 765 17.03 -5.28 2.16
N GLN A 766 17.08 -4.78 0.94
CA GLN A 766 15.94 -4.67 0.04
C GLN A 766 16.33 -5.30 -1.29
N GLN A 767 15.40 -6.08 -1.85
CA GLN A 767 15.56 -6.65 -3.18
C GLN A 767 15.92 -5.55 -4.18
N PHE A 768 16.88 -5.81 -5.07
CA PHE A 768 17.45 -4.88 -6.05
C PHE A 768 18.37 -3.77 -5.52
N LEU A 769 18.32 -3.41 -4.22
CA LEU A 769 19.10 -2.28 -3.69
C LEU A 769 20.31 -2.71 -2.86
N ALA A 770 20.13 -3.55 -1.85
CA ALA A 770 21.23 -3.84 -0.93
C ALA A 770 21.09 -5.18 -0.21
N PRO A 771 22.22 -5.83 0.12
CA PRO A 771 22.23 -7.05 0.90
C PRO A 771 21.88 -6.80 2.38
N PRO A 772 21.53 -7.85 3.15
CA PRO A 772 21.32 -7.77 4.58
C PRO A 772 22.59 -7.34 5.33
N LEU A 773 22.39 -6.48 6.32
CA LEU A 773 23.36 -6.14 7.36
C LEU A 773 23.26 -7.09 8.56
N VAL A 774 22.07 -7.65 8.81
CA VAL A 774 21.84 -8.60 9.91
C VAL A 774 22.65 -9.87 9.69
N GLY A 775 23.56 -10.16 10.61
CA GLY A 775 24.43 -11.34 10.57
C GLY A 775 25.54 -11.30 9.52
N SER A 776 25.67 -10.20 8.76
CA SER A 776 26.65 -10.07 7.67
C SER A 776 28.09 -10.16 8.18
N GLU A 777 28.91 -10.96 7.49
CA GLU A 777 30.35 -11.09 7.75
C GLU A 777 31.12 -9.78 7.54
N TRP A 778 30.54 -8.84 6.76
CA TRP A 778 31.09 -7.51 6.55
C TRP A 778 30.88 -6.61 7.77
N VAL A 779 29.74 -6.77 8.44
CA VAL A 779 29.41 -6.06 9.68
C VAL A 779 30.13 -6.67 10.87
N HIS A 780 30.25 -7.99 10.94
CA HIS A 780 30.84 -8.70 12.10
C HIS A 780 32.36 -8.77 12.04
N GLY A 781 32.93 -8.71 10.84
CA GLY A 781 34.37 -8.82 10.62
C GLY A 781 35.15 -7.55 10.95
N SER A 782 36.25 -7.36 10.22
CA SER A 782 37.21 -6.26 10.42
C SER A 782 36.54 -4.89 10.43
N GLN A 783 36.79 -4.13 11.50
CA GLN A 783 36.34 -2.74 11.64
C GLN A 783 36.94 -1.85 10.54
N LYS A 784 38.23 -2.04 10.22
CA LYS A 784 38.90 -1.28 9.15
C LYS A 784 38.25 -1.51 7.80
N ARG A 785 37.89 -2.77 7.52
CA ARG A 785 37.20 -3.14 6.28
C ARG A 785 35.80 -2.53 6.19
N LEU A 786 35.04 -2.55 7.27
CA LEU A 786 33.70 -1.94 7.29
C LEU A 786 33.77 -0.42 7.15
N ILE A 787 34.75 0.22 7.80
CA ILE A 787 35.04 1.65 7.63
C ILE A 787 35.34 1.96 6.15
N ALA A 788 36.23 1.21 5.52
CA ALA A 788 36.57 1.36 4.11
C ALA A 788 35.34 1.19 3.20
N LEU A 789 34.52 0.17 3.49
CA LEU A 789 33.27 -0.10 2.76
C LEU A 789 32.33 1.10 2.79
N VAL A 790 32.08 1.67 3.98
CA VAL A 790 31.10 2.74 4.16
C VAL A 790 31.65 4.11 3.72
N MET A 791 32.94 4.38 3.97
CA MET A 791 33.54 5.66 3.59
C MET A 791 33.79 5.76 2.09
N ASP A 792 34.30 4.70 1.47
CA ASP A 792 34.78 4.76 0.08
C ASP A 792 33.85 4.02 -0.90
N GLY A 793 32.94 3.20 -0.38
CA GLY A 793 31.99 2.42 -1.16
C GLY A 793 32.51 1.02 -1.52
N VAL A 794 31.61 0.19 -2.06
CA VAL A 794 31.94 -1.13 -2.61
C VAL A 794 31.29 -1.35 -3.97
N SER A 795 31.97 -2.05 -4.87
CA SER A 795 31.51 -2.42 -6.21
C SER A 795 31.77 -3.89 -6.54
N GLY A 796 30.96 -4.43 -7.47
CA GLY A 796 31.12 -5.80 -8.01
C GLY A 796 30.39 -6.85 -7.18
N PRO A 797 30.37 -8.13 -7.61
CA PRO A 797 29.66 -9.17 -6.89
C PRO A 797 30.12 -9.27 -5.44
N ILE A 798 29.19 -9.09 -4.51
CA ILE A 798 29.47 -9.14 -3.08
C ILE A 798 28.78 -10.36 -2.47
N GLU A 799 29.56 -11.24 -1.88
CA GLU A 799 29.01 -12.35 -1.12
C GLU A 799 28.65 -11.87 0.29
N VAL A 800 27.40 -12.08 0.71
CA VAL A 800 26.92 -11.79 2.06
C VAL A 800 26.09 -12.97 2.54
N LEU A 801 26.42 -13.52 3.71
CA LEU A 801 25.75 -14.71 4.27
C LEU A 801 25.77 -15.93 3.33
N GLY A 802 26.85 -16.11 2.57
CA GLY A 802 27.00 -17.22 1.62
C GLY A 802 26.16 -17.09 0.35
N LYS A 803 25.50 -15.94 0.14
CA LYS A 803 24.80 -15.61 -1.10
C LYS A 803 25.59 -14.54 -1.84
N THR A 804 25.92 -14.81 -3.10
CA THR A 804 26.56 -13.83 -3.99
C THR A 804 25.51 -12.89 -4.55
N TYR A 805 25.62 -11.62 -4.19
CA TYR A 805 24.78 -10.56 -4.70
C TYR A 805 25.43 -9.92 -5.92
N THR A 806 24.76 -10.04 -7.06
CA THR A 806 25.21 -9.55 -8.36
C THR A 806 24.01 -9.09 -9.19
N VAL A 807 24.27 -8.39 -10.30
CA VAL A 807 23.24 -8.08 -11.30
C VAL A 807 22.69 -9.39 -11.86
N PRO A 808 21.36 -9.55 -12.05
CA PRO A 808 20.29 -8.54 -11.90
C PRO A 808 19.62 -8.51 -10.51
N GLU A 809 20.06 -9.31 -9.56
CA GLU A 809 19.41 -9.45 -8.24
C GLU A 809 19.57 -8.20 -7.34
N ILE A 810 20.75 -7.58 -7.38
CA ILE A 810 20.99 -6.21 -6.93
C ILE A 810 21.94 -5.52 -7.90
N GLN A 811 21.98 -4.19 -7.87
CA GLN A 811 23.14 -3.45 -8.39
C GLN A 811 24.16 -3.36 -7.26
N PRO A 812 25.23 -4.20 -7.23
CA PRO A 812 26.12 -4.30 -6.07
C PRO A 812 27.13 -3.14 -6.10
N LEU A 813 26.62 -1.92 -6.06
CA LEU A 813 27.35 -0.67 -5.99
C LEU A 813 26.81 0.12 -4.81
N MET A 814 27.60 0.23 -3.76
CA MET A 814 27.33 1.15 -2.66
C MET A 814 28.29 2.33 -2.81
N PRO A 815 27.79 3.57 -3.00
CA PRO A 815 28.65 4.75 -3.02
C PRO A 815 29.24 4.98 -1.63
N GLY A 816 30.46 5.50 -1.59
CA GLY A 816 31.11 5.89 -0.35
C GLY A 816 30.50 7.16 0.23
N LEU A 817 30.34 7.22 1.54
CA LEU A 817 29.77 8.39 2.23
C LEU A 817 30.79 9.50 2.51
N ARG A 818 32.10 9.25 2.31
CA ARG A 818 33.16 10.22 2.58
C ARG A 818 33.04 11.48 1.73
N ILE A 819 32.48 11.36 0.54
CA ILE A 819 32.33 12.47 -0.42
C ILE A 819 31.17 13.41 -0.05
N ASN A 820 30.30 13.02 0.89
CA ASN A 820 29.24 13.88 1.38
C ASN A 820 29.78 14.78 2.51
N PRO A 821 29.89 16.10 2.32
CA PRO A 821 30.41 17.02 3.34
C PRO A 821 29.50 17.15 4.58
N GLU A 822 28.23 16.75 4.47
CA GLU A 822 27.28 16.79 5.58
C GLU A 822 27.43 15.59 6.54
N VAL A 823 28.20 14.57 6.14
CA VAL A 823 28.40 13.34 6.92
C VAL A 823 29.73 13.40 7.67
N THR A 824 29.66 13.66 8.98
CA THR A 824 30.85 13.79 9.84
C THR A 824 31.40 12.43 10.29
N ASP A 825 32.66 12.40 10.76
CA ASP A 825 33.24 11.17 11.31
C ASP A 825 32.53 10.72 12.59
N GLU A 826 32.02 11.65 13.39
CA GLU A 826 31.20 11.35 14.56
C GLU A 826 29.89 10.64 14.17
N GLN A 827 29.21 11.12 13.11
CA GLN A 827 28.00 10.49 12.59
C GLN A 827 28.29 9.12 11.98
N LEU A 828 29.36 8.97 11.21
CA LEU A 828 29.78 7.68 10.66
C LEU A 828 30.13 6.68 11.77
N ALA A 829 30.84 7.12 12.83
CA ALA A 829 31.16 6.28 13.97
C ALA A 829 29.88 5.80 14.66
N ALA A 830 28.90 6.70 14.82
CA ALA A 830 27.59 6.39 15.37
C ALA A 830 26.82 5.38 14.51
N ILE A 831 26.70 5.61 13.20
CA ILE A 831 26.05 4.68 12.25
C ILE A 831 26.69 3.31 12.30
N LEU A 832 28.02 3.23 12.22
CA LEU A 832 28.74 1.96 12.22
C LEU A 832 28.59 1.23 13.56
N THR A 833 28.55 1.97 14.67
CA THR A 833 28.28 1.40 16.00
C THR A 833 26.86 0.85 16.10
N TYR A 834 25.87 1.57 15.58
CA TYR A 834 24.49 1.12 15.49
C TYR A 834 24.39 -0.15 14.64
N VAL A 835 24.89 -0.15 13.41
CA VAL A 835 24.86 -1.32 12.50
C VAL A 835 25.53 -2.54 13.12
N ARG A 836 26.62 -2.36 13.86
CA ARG A 836 27.34 -3.45 14.53
C ARG A 836 26.64 -3.99 15.78
N ASN A 837 25.70 -3.26 16.37
CA ASN A 837 25.03 -3.65 17.62
C ASN A 837 23.51 -3.82 17.50
N ALA A 838 22.90 -3.38 16.40
CA ALA A 838 21.48 -3.57 16.10
C ALA A 838 21.18 -5.00 15.63
N TRP A 839 19.91 -5.40 15.73
CA TRP A 839 19.38 -6.67 15.21
C TRP A 839 20.13 -7.93 15.70
N GLY A 840 20.76 -7.86 16.88
CA GLY A 840 21.54 -8.96 17.45
C GLY A 840 22.91 -9.17 16.78
N ASN A 841 23.46 -8.14 16.11
CA ASN A 841 24.78 -8.21 15.50
C ASN A 841 25.92 -8.32 16.52
N ALA A 842 25.83 -7.59 17.64
CA ALA A 842 26.74 -7.69 18.78
C ALA A 842 28.23 -7.73 18.38
N ALA A 843 28.75 -6.65 17.77
CA ALA A 843 30.15 -6.48 17.37
C ALA A 843 30.77 -5.18 17.93
N PRO A 844 32.11 -5.11 18.13
CA PRO A 844 32.77 -3.96 18.76
C PRO A 844 32.35 -2.60 18.16
N PRO A 845 32.17 -1.54 18.95
CA PRO A 845 31.74 -0.24 18.44
C PRO A 845 32.86 0.41 17.62
N VAL A 846 32.52 1.33 16.74
CA VAL A 846 33.49 2.06 15.92
C VAL A 846 33.78 3.41 16.56
N SER A 847 35.06 3.69 16.84
CA SER A 847 35.47 4.97 17.40
C SER A 847 35.67 6.02 16.30
N VAL A 848 35.54 7.29 16.69
CA VAL A 848 35.77 8.44 15.80
C VAL A 848 37.24 8.48 15.35
N GLU A 849 38.17 8.12 16.23
CA GLU A 849 39.61 8.06 15.93
C GLU A 849 39.93 7.03 14.86
N ALA A 850 39.20 5.90 14.82
CA ALA A 850 39.38 4.88 13.80
C ALA A 850 38.98 5.40 12.41
N LEU A 851 37.92 6.20 12.32
CA LEU A 851 37.52 6.87 11.08
C LEU A 851 38.49 7.96 10.67
N LYS A 852 38.92 8.82 11.61
CA LYS A 852 39.94 9.86 11.35
C LYS A 852 41.25 9.24 10.84
N SER A 853 41.73 8.20 11.52
CA SER A 853 42.94 7.47 11.10
C SER A 853 42.80 6.85 9.71
N TYR A 854 41.62 6.31 9.37
CA TYR A 854 41.39 5.81 8.02
C TYR A 854 41.33 6.94 7.00
N ARG A 855 40.63 8.04 7.32
CA ARG A 855 40.49 9.23 6.46
C ARG A 855 41.83 9.87 6.14
N GLU A 856 42.72 9.99 7.12
CA GLU A 856 44.07 10.56 6.96
C GLU A 856 45.03 9.63 6.20
N SER A 857 44.80 8.31 6.26
CA SER A 857 45.67 7.32 5.60
C SER A 857 45.23 6.93 4.18
N THR A 858 44.13 7.51 3.67
CA THR A 858 43.57 7.16 2.36
C THR A 858 43.06 8.38 1.61
N GLU A 859 43.35 8.47 0.31
CA GLU A 859 42.79 9.51 -0.57
C GLU A 859 41.35 9.19 -1.01
N VAL A 860 40.60 10.21 -1.43
CA VAL A 860 39.27 10.02 -2.02
C VAL A 860 39.39 9.15 -3.27
N ARG A 861 38.54 8.12 -3.38
CA ARG A 861 38.62 7.12 -4.44
C ARG A 861 37.23 6.63 -4.87
N ALA A 862 37.21 5.89 -5.98
CA ALA A 862 36.05 5.12 -6.39
C ALA A 862 35.81 3.91 -5.46
N PRO A 863 34.56 3.38 -5.40
CA PRO A 863 34.18 2.20 -4.63
C PRO A 863 35.13 1.02 -4.78
N TRP A 864 35.47 0.37 -3.67
CA TRP A 864 36.37 -0.78 -3.67
C TRP A 864 35.73 -1.98 -4.38
N PRO A 865 36.45 -2.71 -5.26
CA PRO A 865 36.03 -4.05 -5.65
C PRO A 865 35.87 -4.94 -4.41
N ALA A 866 34.75 -5.66 -4.29
CA ALA A 866 34.45 -6.45 -3.09
C ALA A 866 35.56 -7.48 -2.76
N ASP A 867 36.20 -8.08 -3.75
CA ASP A 867 37.28 -9.05 -3.57
C ASP A 867 38.59 -8.42 -3.06
N GLU A 868 38.89 -7.17 -3.45
CA GLU A 868 40.00 -6.38 -2.89
C GLU A 868 39.73 -6.00 -1.44
N LEU A 869 38.50 -5.55 -1.16
CA LEU A 869 38.08 -5.16 0.18
C LEU A 869 38.13 -6.35 1.16
N LYS A 870 37.79 -7.57 0.70
CA LYS A 870 37.92 -8.81 1.51
C LYS A 870 39.35 -9.07 1.99
N LYS A 871 40.39 -8.58 1.29
CA LYS A 871 41.80 -8.77 1.66
C LYS A 871 42.25 -7.86 2.81
N MET A 872 41.47 -6.83 3.14
CA MET A 872 41.74 -5.96 4.28
C MET A 872 41.44 -6.68 5.60
N LYS A 873 42.45 -6.76 6.46
CA LYS A 873 42.36 -7.34 7.80
C LYS A 873 42.05 -6.28 8.85
#